data_AF-A0A497I3A5-F1
#
_entry.id   AF-A0A497I3A5-F1
#
_cell.length_a   1.000
_cell.length_b   1.000
_cell.length_c   1.000
_cell.angle_alpha   90.00
_cell.angle_beta   90.00
_cell.angle_gamma   90.00
#
_symmetry.space_group_name_H-M   'P 1'
#
loop_
_entity.id
_entity.type
_entity.pdbx_description
1 polymer ?
#
loop_
_entity_poly.entity_id
_entity_poly.type
_entity_poly.pdbx_seq_one_letter_code
_entity_poly.pdbx_strand_id
1 'polypeptide(L)'
;MSNNVKRVKIINYVRDHYKKMTNTQLAKKLNVPVSFIQEIKAKHGFVSRSPWTEDEIRLLKENYSTNPAVFDLFPDRTKQAVITKAAELGLKREVNMHKYVYDEHVFDTINKRSASLLGITAAKAYIYVRLNRIEYRTDHARRDALQLIKTLYETNIPIYTYEQYIALVIRYPELINKVVELLKVGKEESPDIPDEFLKDFVVGYLVLGGKIAYKTPRVRFSGHDKYMRLIERYMDSIGIKGAKAEEDVDKVSLVINGDDALKMLEYIMKNSYEMVDSYTLTRYNLLLKHSSNSANAALHEDVDEEIVDGNKPRKKPQSTSSVLSIPSASVGASVGSDSALVKGAQNGGTINNGTTVDVESIVDTTPWVSHLVTDGSRNDSVPILEHNKHFFPRNMSQHEKKAILIFLLRHLYDKYGRVTYQMLRDLMPNKDLSRVCERTFGSFNNALQAAGIPINKHHNYTDEYLLGQLRKFYNEHGFITYDFFNDNKDYPSTSVIERRFGSWSNALRMANIPIERTGAYFGKTCVALDGHLCDSIGERVIDDLLYNNNIRHVLHYPYPHHDLYNDKLLLKSDFYLPDKELYIEYLGMQDVKGKIGKKYREYISRKKMLAKEYDLRILWIGKQDMRRIEDIVKEIKDA
;
A
#
# COMPACT_ATOMS: atom_id res chain seq x y z
N MET A 1 42.75 31.39 -8.41
CA MET A 1 42.77 30.99 -6.99
C MET A 1 42.55 29.49 -6.88
N SER A 2 43.31 28.79 -6.03
CA SER A 2 43.11 27.36 -5.73
C SER A 2 41.75 27.09 -5.06
N ASN A 3 41.16 25.91 -5.32
CA ASN A 3 39.89 25.48 -4.73
C ASN A 3 39.92 25.45 -3.19
N ASN A 4 41.08 25.16 -2.57
CA ASN A 4 41.22 25.22 -1.11
C ASN A 4 41.01 26.64 -0.57
N VAL A 5 41.50 27.68 -1.26
CA VAL A 5 41.35 29.09 -0.85
C VAL A 5 39.87 29.51 -0.91
N LYS A 6 39.12 29.06 -1.93
CA LYS A 6 37.66 29.25 -1.98
C LYS A 6 36.96 28.52 -0.82
N ARG A 7 37.28 27.24 -0.58
CA ARG A 7 36.63 26.44 0.47
C ARG A 7 36.87 27.00 1.88
N VAL A 8 38.08 27.47 2.20
CA VAL A 8 38.39 28.12 3.49
C VAL A 8 37.58 29.41 3.67
N LYS A 9 37.47 30.27 2.66
CA LYS A 9 36.63 31.50 2.75
C LYS A 9 35.15 31.17 3.00
N ILE A 10 34.63 30.12 2.37
CA ILE A 10 33.24 29.66 2.58
C ILE A 10 33.05 29.14 4.01
N ILE A 11 33.96 28.28 4.51
CA ILE A 11 33.88 27.73 5.87
C ILE A 11 33.92 28.86 6.93
N ASN A 12 34.77 29.87 6.73
CA ASN A 12 34.84 31.02 7.63
C ASN A 12 33.54 31.83 7.60
N TYR A 13 33.02 32.19 6.42
CA TYR A 13 31.76 32.94 6.33
C TYR A 13 30.60 32.19 6.99
N VAL A 14 30.51 30.85 6.81
CA VAL A 14 29.52 30.02 7.50
C VAL A 14 29.72 30.07 9.01
N ARG A 15 30.95 29.90 9.52
CA ARG A 15 31.30 29.97 10.95
C ARG A 15 30.84 31.28 11.61
N ASP A 16 30.92 32.39 10.90
CA ASP A 16 30.63 33.71 11.47
C ASP A 16 29.12 34.05 11.42
N HIS A 17 28.37 33.41 10.51
CA HIS A 17 26.96 33.74 10.22
C HIS A 17 25.93 32.63 10.53
N TYR A 18 26.34 31.38 10.81
CA TYR A 18 25.41 30.25 10.98
C TYR A 18 24.41 30.36 12.14
N LYS A 19 24.63 31.29 13.08
CA LYS A 19 23.71 31.63 14.18
C LYS A 19 22.71 32.75 13.84
N LYS A 20 22.92 33.46 12.73
CA LYS A 20 22.14 34.66 12.32
C LYS A 20 21.41 34.49 10.98
N MET A 21 21.74 33.45 10.20
CA MET A 21 21.19 33.20 8.87
C MET A 21 20.80 31.73 8.70
N THR A 22 19.68 31.47 8.01
CA THR A 22 19.25 30.10 7.68
C THR A 22 20.19 29.45 6.66
N ASN A 23 20.16 28.12 6.56
CA ASN A 23 21.00 27.38 5.59
C ASN A 23 20.73 27.86 4.14
N THR A 24 19.48 28.18 3.82
CA THR A 24 19.04 28.71 2.52
C THR A 24 19.57 30.13 2.26
N GLN A 25 19.55 31.01 3.27
CA GLN A 25 20.11 32.35 3.17
C GLN A 25 21.64 32.31 2.98
N LEU A 26 22.34 31.45 3.72
CA LEU A 26 23.79 31.23 3.56
C LEU A 26 24.14 30.70 2.17
N ALA A 27 23.42 29.67 1.71
CA ALA A 27 23.58 29.08 0.38
C ALA A 27 23.42 30.12 -0.74
N LYS A 28 22.35 30.92 -0.69
CA LYS A 28 22.10 32.01 -1.65
C LYS A 28 23.17 33.10 -1.59
N LYS A 29 23.63 33.49 -0.40
CA LYS A 29 24.66 34.55 -0.21
C LYS A 29 26.06 34.12 -0.65
N LEU A 30 26.37 32.82 -0.57
CA LEU A 30 27.66 32.23 -0.95
C LEU A 30 27.67 31.62 -2.36
N ASN A 31 26.52 31.58 -3.04
CA ASN A 31 26.30 30.91 -4.33
C ASN A 31 26.75 29.44 -4.34
N VAL A 32 26.25 28.66 -3.38
CA VAL A 32 26.52 27.22 -3.23
C VAL A 32 25.24 26.45 -2.87
N PRO A 33 25.16 25.13 -3.11
CA PRO A 33 24.00 24.32 -2.71
C PRO A 33 23.77 24.31 -1.20
N VAL A 34 22.50 24.21 -0.77
CA VAL A 34 22.12 24.12 0.65
C VAL A 34 22.75 22.90 1.34
N SER A 35 22.88 21.79 0.62
CA SER A 35 23.58 20.56 1.07
C SER A 35 25.05 20.78 1.39
N PHE A 36 25.73 21.71 0.71
CA PHE A 36 27.13 22.05 1.01
C PHE A 36 27.27 22.87 2.29
N ILE A 37 26.29 23.73 2.59
CA ILE A 37 26.20 24.43 3.89
C ILE A 37 25.92 23.42 5.01
N GLN A 38 25.07 22.42 4.78
CA GLN A 38 24.81 21.33 5.73
C GLN A 38 26.06 20.47 5.97
N GLU A 39 26.80 20.09 4.92
CA GLU A 39 28.08 19.36 5.02
C GLU A 39 29.08 20.13 5.90
N ILE A 40 29.29 21.43 5.62
CA ILE A 40 30.19 22.29 6.39
C ILE A 40 29.75 22.39 7.85
N LYS A 41 28.46 22.62 8.12
CA LYS A 41 27.95 22.76 9.49
C LYS A 41 28.06 21.46 10.29
N ALA A 42 27.81 20.30 9.68
CA ALA A 42 28.01 19.00 10.31
C ALA A 42 29.50 18.71 10.57
N LYS A 43 30.36 18.87 9.55
CA LYS A 43 31.78 18.53 9.61
C LYS A 43 32.60 19.41 10.57
N HIS A 44 32.16 20.65 10.82
CA HIS A 44 32.82 21.59 11.72
C HIS A 44 32.04 21.88 13.02
N GLY A 45 30.99 21.09 13.33
CA GLY A 45 30.26 21.21 14.59
C GLY A 45 29.46 22.50 14.77
N PHE A 46 29.10 23.20 13.68
CA PHE A 46 28.40 24.49 13.71
C PHE A 46 26.88 24.30 13.96
N VAL A 47 26.56 23.78 15.15
CA VAL A 47 25.19 23.58 15.64
C VAL A 47 24.61 24.93 16.08
N SER A 48 23.61 25.43 15.35
CA SER A 48 22.83 26.60 15.74
C SER A 48 21.39 26.19 16.02
N ARG A 49 20.89 26.63 17.18
CA ARG A 49 19.47 26.99 17.29
C ARG A 49 19.31 28.31 16.53
N SER A 50 18.54 28.34 15.45
CA SER A 50 18.12 29.62 14.86
C SER A 50 17.29 30.37 15.92
N PRO A 51 17.49 31.69 16.13
CA PRO A 51 16.59 32.46 16.98
C PRO A 51 15.15 32.35 16.45
N TRP A 52 14.17 32.42 17.33
CA TRP A 52 12.76 32.51 16.94
C TRP A 52 12.44 33.93 16.51
N THR A 53 11.71 34.11 15.39
CA THR A 53 11.23 35.41 14.94
C THR A 53 9.91 35.79 15.61
N GLU A 54 9.57 37.08 15.62
CA GLU A 54 8.30 37.55 16.18
C GLU A 54 7.08 36.99 15.43
N ASP A 55 7.19 36.81 14.10
CA ASP A 55 6.14 36.13 13.32
C ASP A 55 5.96 34.66 13.71
N GLU A 56 7.05 33.93 13.94
CA GLU A 56 6.97 32.54 14.43
C GLU A 56 6.40 32.48 15.85
N ILE A 57 6.75 33.43 16.72
CA ILE A 57 6.23 33.52 18.09
C ILE A 57 4.74 33.88 18.09
N ARG A 58 4.31 34.77 17.19
CA ARG A 58 2.89 35.12 17.00
C ARG A 58 2.09 33.91 16.50
N LEU A 59 2.53 33.29 15.40
CA LEU A 59 1.94 32.05 14.87
C LEU A 59 1.82 30.97 15.94
N LEU A 60 2.85 30.80 16.78
CA LEU A 60 2.85 29.80 17.83
C LEU A 60 1.83 30.11 18.93
N LYS A 61 1.72 31.37 19.38
CA LYS A 61 0.69 31.80 20.34
C LYS A 61 -0.72 31.62 19.79
N GLU A 62 -0.94 31.95 18.52
CA GLU A 62 -2.24 31.87 17.85
C GLU A 62 -2.71 30.42 17.58
N ASN A 63 -1.78 29.47 17.40
CA ASN A 63 -2.10 28.12 16.93
C ASN A 63 -1.82 26.99 17.93
N TYR A 64 -0.91 27.13 18.90
CA TYR A 64 -0.42 25.96 19.65
C TYR A 64 -1.49 25.25 20.49
N SER A 65 -2.43 25.99 21.08
CA SER A 65 -3.45 25.42 21.96
C SER A 65 -4.48 24.55 21.22
N THR A 66 -4.93 25.04 20.07
CA THR A 66 -6.10 24.52 19.35
C THR A 66 -5.77 23.80 18.05
N ASN A 67 -4.72 24.20 17.31
CA ASN A 67 -4.46 23.69 15.96
C ASN A 67 -3.83 22.28 16.00
N PRO A 68 -4.47 21.24 15.41
CA PRO A 68 -3.90 19.89 15.31
C PRO A 68 -2.56 19.87 14.54
N ALA A 69 -2.48 20.64 13.45
CA ALA A 69 -1.36 20.68 12.50
C ALA A 69 -0.32 21.78 12.80
N VAL A 70 -0.32 22.38 14.00
CA VAL A 70 0.57 23.51 14.36
C VAL A 70 2.05 23.29 14.03
N PHE A 71 2.54 22.05 14.09
CA PHE A 71 3.93 21.73 13.76
C PHE A 71 4.31 22.00 12.31
N ASP A 72 3.34 21.88 11.40
CA ASP A 72 3.59 21.92 9.96
C ASP A 72 3.59 23.38 9.45
N LEU A 73 3.15 24.33 10.30
CA LEU A 73 3.36 25.78 10.16
C LEU A 73 4.84 26.21 10.35
N PHE A 74 5.70 25.33 10.86
CA PHE A 74 7.11 25.61 11.16
C PHE A 74 8.07 24.67 10.41
N PRO A 75 8.09 24.66 9.06
CA PRO A 75 8.86 23.68 8.28
C PRO A 75 10.39 23.75 8.51
N ASP A 76 10.93 24.90 8.91
CA ASP A 76 12.35 25.08 9.29
C ASP A 76 12.64 24.70 10.78
N ARG A 77 11.65 24.19 11.53
CA ARG A 77 11.78 23.79 12.95
C ARG A 77 11.53 22.29 13.12
N THR A 78 12.24 21.66 14.06
CA THR A 78 11.88 20.32 14.51
C THR A 78 10.67 20.37 15.44
N LYS A 79 9.80 19.36 15.43
CA LYS A 79 8.62 19.32 16.33
C LYS A 79 9.01 19.50 17.81
N GLN A 80 10.16 18.96 18.22
CA GLN A 80 10.71 19.19 19.56
C GLN A 80 11.08 20.65 19.85
N ALA A 81 11.63 21.39 18.89
CA ALA A 81 11.94 22.82 19.07
C ALA A 81 10.64 23.64 19.23
N VAL A 82 9.59 23.30 18.49
CA VAL A 82 8.26 23.91 18.63
C VAL A 82 7.66 23.64 20.02
N ILE A 83 7.68 22.39 20.49
CA ILE A 83 7.21 22.01 21.84
C ILE A 83 7.99 22.76 22.92
N THR A 84 9.32 22.76 22.84
CA THR A 84 10.16 23.46 23.83
C THR A 84 9.90 24.96 23.83
N LYS A 85 9.69 25.61 22.66
CA LYS A 85 9.39 27.04 22.63
C LYS A 85 7.97 27.36 23.14
N ALA A 86 6.99 26.51 22.88
CA ALA A 86 5.66 26.67 23.42
C ALA A 86 5.67 26.56 24.96
N ALA A 87 6.44 25.63 25.52
CA ALA A 87 6.65 25.50 26.96
C ALA A 87 7.39 26.73 27.56
N GLU A 88 8.43 27.26 26.90
CA GLU A 88 9.07 28.54 27.28
C GLU A 88 8.09 29.74 27.27
N LEU A 89 7.00 29.66 26.50
CA LEU A 89 5.96 30.68 26.38
C LEU A 89 4.72 30.39 27.26
N GLY A 90 4.74 29.32 28.06
CA GLY A 90 3.62 28.92 28.93
C GLY A 90 2.40 28.31 28.20
N LEU A 91 2.50 28.05 26.90
CA LEU A 91 1.39 27.58 26.07
C LEU A 91 1.11 26.09 26.32
N LYS A 92 -0.15 25.75 26.58
CA LYS A 92 -0.65 24.37 26.73
C LYS A 92 -1.47 23.99 25.51
N ARG A 93 -1.49 22.69 25.16
CA ARG A 93 -2.47 22.16 24.20
C ARG A 93 -3.78 21.87 24.93
N GLU A 94 -4.90 22.27 24.34
CA GLU A 94 -6.24 21.89 24.79
C GLU A 94 -6.63 20.56 24.16
N VAL A 95 -6.35 20.40 22.86
CA VAL A 95 -6.54 19.12 22.16
C VAL A 95 -5.32 18.21 22.38
N ASN A 96 -5.49 17.26 23.30
CA ASN A 96 -4.77 15.99 23.26
C ASN A 96 -5.12 15.29 21.94
N MET A 97 -4.22 15.35 20.95
CA MET A 97 -4.35 14.52 19.76
C MET A 97 -4.08 13.06 20.14
N HIS A 98 -5.12 12.37 20.57
CA HIS A 98 -5.11 10.91 20.57
C HIS A 98 -4.92 10.47 19.11
N LYS A 99 -3.71 9.96 18.82
CA LYS A 99 -3.32 9.41 17.52
C LYS A 99 -4.28 8.33 17.03
N TYR A 100 -5.04 7.74 17.95
CA TYR A 100 -6.04 6.74 17.67
C TYR A 100 -7.41 7.22 18.17
N VAL A 101 -8.43 6.98 17.35
CA VAL A 101 -9.85 7.20 17.68
C VAL A 101 -10.34 6.01 18.49
N TYR A 102 -11.31 6.23 19.37
CA TYR A 102 -12.10 5.22 20.07
C TYR A 102 -13.40 5.86 20.55
N ASP A 103 -14.44 5.06 20.71
CA ASP A 103 -15.63 5.49 21.45
C ASP A 103 -15.33 5.48 22.96
N GLU A 104 -15.27 6.68 23.55
CA GLU A 104 -15.04 6.84 24.99
C GLU A 104 -16.29 6.59 25.85
N HIS A 105 -17.48 6.72 25.25
CA HIS A 105 -18.77 6.52 25.90
C HIS A 105 -19.29 5.08 25.77
N VAL A 106 -18.52 4.17 25.16
CA VAL A 106 -18.92 2.77 24.91
C VAL A 106 -19.38 2.04 26.18
N PHE A 107 -18.90 2.42 27.37
CA PHE A 107 -19.30 1.84 28.66
C PHE A 107 -20.21 2.74 29.51
N ASP A 108 -20.75 3.84 28.97
CA ASP A 108 -21.66 4.74 29.70
C ASP A 108 -23.03 4.10 29.93
N THR A 109 -23.44 3.20 29.04
CA THR A 109 -24.58 2.29 29.23
C THR A 109 -24.15 0.86 28.94
N ILE A 110 -24.70 -0.11 29.69
CA ILE A 110 -24.64 -1.51 29.26
C ILE A 110 -25.64 -1.69 28.12
N ASN A 111 -25.17 -2.25 27.02
CA ASN A 111 -25.91 -2.58 25.80
C ASN A 111 -25.24 -3.79 25.12
N LYS A 112 -25.80 -4.32 24.02
CA LYS A 112 -25.21 -5.47 23.27
C LYS A 112 -23.69 -5.36 23.05
N ARG A 113 -23.26 -4.21 22.50
CA ARG A 113 -21.88 -3.93 22.06
C ARG A 113 -20.94 -3.86 23.27
N SER A 114 -21.36 -3.16 24.33
CA SER A 114 -20.55 -2.99 25.54
C SER A 114 -20.53 -4.22 26.43
N ALA A 115 -21.63 -4.97 26.53
CA ALA A 115 -21.70 -6.26 27.22
C ALA A 115 -20.80 -7.31 26.56
N SER A 116 -20.86 -7.46 25.23
CA SER A 116 -19.93 -8.31 24.47
C SER A 116 -18.47 -7.93 24.72
N LEU A 117 -18.17 -6.62 24.73
CA LEU A 117 -16.81 -6.14 24.95
C LEU A 117 -16.31 -6.44 26.38
N LEU A 118 -17.17 -6.29 27.39
CA LEU A 118 -16.87 -6.73 28.77
C LEU A 118 -16.65 -8.25 28.84
N GLY A 119 -17.42 -9.05 28.12
CA GLY A 119 -17.26 -10.50 28.03
C GLY A 119 -15.89 -10.93 27.50
N ILE A 120 -15.48 -10.38 26.34
CA ILE A 120 -14.16 -10.62 25.74
C ILE A 120 -13.05 -10.18 26.71
N THR A 121 -13.24 -9.04 27.37
CA THR A 121 -12.27 -8.51 28.34
C THR A 121 -12.09 -9.47 29.52
N ALA A 122 -13.19 -9.90 30.13
CA ALA A 122 -13.20 -10.83 31.26
C ALA A 122 -12.61 -12.21 30.90
N ALA A 123 -12.73 -12.63 29.64
CA ALA A 123 -12.26 -13.90 29.13
C ALA A 123 -10.75 -13.93 28.79
N LYS A 124 -10.18 -12.85 28.25
CA LYS A 124 -8.82 -12.89 27.67
C LYS A 124 -7.95 -11.63 27.77
N ALA A 125 -8.42 -10.53 28.34
CA ALA A 125 -7.63 -9.31 28.36
C ALA A 125 -6.63 -9.26 29.53
N TYR A 126 -5.41 -8.81 29.25
CA TYR A 126 -4.44 -8.43 30.28
C TYR A 126 -4.66 -6.97 30.68
N ILE A 127 -5.27 -6.75 31.85
CA ILE A 127 -5.55 -5.42 32.41
C ILE A 127 -4.38 -4.97 33.29
N TYR A 128 -3.58 -4.04 32.79
CA TYR A 128 -2.43 -3.47 33.50
C TYR A 128 -2.79 -2.11 34.11
N VAL A 129 -3.52 -2.11 35.23
CA VAL A 129 -4.05 -0.90 35.90
C VAL A 129 -2.96 0.16 36.10
N ARG A 130 -1.83 -0.18 36.75
CA ARG A 130 -0.70 0.76 36.99
C ARG A 130 -0.01 1.27 35.72
N LEU A 131 -0.30 0.73 34.54
CA LEU A 131 0.27 1.12 33.26
C LEU A 131 -0.78 1.72 32.30
N ASN A 132 -2.01 1.97 32.79
CA ASN A 132 -3.16 2.43 32.02
C ASN A 132 -3.28 1.74 30.65
N ARG A 133 -3.29 0.40 30.66
CA ARG A 133 -3.32 -0.43 29.46
C ARG A 133 -4.21 -1.66 29.63
N ILE A 134 -5.09 -1.88 28.65
CA ILE A 134 -5.72 -3.20 28.41
C ILE A 134 -5.06 -3.78 27.16
N GLU A 135 -4.71 -5.06 27.19
CA GLU A 135 -4.09 -5.75 26.06
C GLU A 135 -4.76 -7.09 25.78
N TYR A 136 -5.33 -7.21 24.58
CA TYR A 136 -5.91 -8.45 24.06
C TYR A 136 -4.83 -9.16 23.26
N ARG A 137 -4.40 -10.35 23.69
CA ARG A 137 -3.41 -11.18 22.97
C ARG A 137 -4.05 -12.45 22.44
N THR A 138 -3.65 -12.84 21.24
CA THR A 138 -4.03 -14.13 20.65
C THR A 138 -2.98 -14.58 19.63
N ASP A 139 -3.11 -15.82 19.14
CA ASP A 139 -2.29 -16.36 18.07
C ASP A 139 -2.55 -15.66 16.72
N HIS A 140 -1.69 -15.90 15.74
CA HIS A 140 -1.76 -15.22 14.44
C HIS A 140 -2.97 -15.62 13.58
N ALA A 141 -3.63 -16.75 13.87
CA ALA A 141 -4.80 -17.21 13.11
C ALA A 141 -6.09 -16.51 13.59
N ARG A 142 -6.20 -16.16 14.88
CA ARG A 142 -7.35 -15.42 15.44
C ARG A 142 -7.23 -13.89 15.31
N ARG A 143 -6.73 -13.38 14.18
CA ARG A 143 -6.60 -11.93 13.92
C ARG A 143 -7.94 -11.22 13.76
N ASP A 144 -8.89 -11.93 13.16
CA ASP A 144 -10.31 -11.57 13.08
C ASP A 144 -10.90 -11.19 14.45
N ALA A 145 -10.62 -11.96 15.51
CA ALA A 145 -11.10 -11.65 16.86
C ALA A 145 -10.58 -10.30 17.37
N LEU A 146 -9.31 -9.96 17.08
CA LEU A 146 -8.76 -8.64 17.41
C LEU A 146 -9.33 -7.52 16.53
N GLN A 147 -9.78 -7.82 15.31
CA GLN A 147 -10.46 -6.88 14.43
C GLN A 147 -11.92 -6.65 14.86
N LEU A 148 -12.64 -7.68 15.31
CA LEU A 148 -13.94 -7.55 15.97
C LEU A 148 -13.85 -6.65 17.21
N ILE A 149 -12.86 -6.87 18.09
CA ILE A 149 -12.63 -6.01 19.26
C ILE A 149 -12.34 -4.56 18.84
N LYS A 150 -11.64 -4.33 17.72
CA LYS A 150 -11.47 -2.97 17.19
C LYS A 150 -12.79 -2.34 16.76
N THR A 151 -13.66 -3.09 16.06
CA THR A 151 -14.99 -2.62 15.66
C THR A 151 -15.84 -2.29 16.89
N LEU A 152 -15.81 -3.13 17.93
CA LEU A 152 -16.51 -2.89 19.20
C LEU A 152 -15.99 -1.65 19.97
N TYR A 153 -14.73 -1.27 19.81
CA TYR A 153 -14.18 0.01 20.32
C TYR A 153 -14.29 1.19 19.35
N GLU A 154 -14.83 0.97 18.14
CA GLU A 154 -14.82 1.93 17.02
C GLU A 154 -13.42 2.54 16.77
N THR A 155 -12.38 1.71 16.88
CA THR A 155 -10.99 2.16 16.98
C THR A 155 -10.09 1.81 15.79
N ASN A 156 -9.31 2.81 15.38
CA ASN A 156 -8.25 2.66 14.38
C ASN A 156 -6.88 2.24 14.98
N ILE A 157 -6.82 1.82 16.26
CA ILE A 157 -5.61 1.26 16.87
C ILE A 157 -5.08 0.09 16.01
N PRO A 158 -3.80 0.08 15.63
CA PRO A 158 -3.24 -1.03 14.85
C PRO A 158 -3.09 -2.30 15.71
N ILE A 159 -3.35 -3.45 15.11
CA ILE A 159 -2.99 -4.75 15.70
C ILE A 159 -1.47 -4.91 15.58
N TYR A 160 -0.78 -4.96 16.72
CA TYR A 160 0.65 -5.17 16.77
C TYR A 160 0.96 -6.66 16.52
N THR A 161 2.00 -6.95 15.75
CA THR A 161 2.43 -8.31 15.44
C THR A 161 3.81 -8.54 16.04
N TYR A 162 3.92 -9.57 16.88
CA TYR A 162 5.16 -10.06 17.49
C TYR A 162 5.54 -11.41 16.86
N GLU A 163 6.60 -12.06 17.34
CA GLU A 163 7.07 -13.35 16.79
C GLU A 163 6.17 -14.53 17.16
N GLN A 164 5.46 -14.46 18.30
CA GLN A 164 4.69 -15.57 18.88
C GLN A 164 3.19 -15.26 19.04
N TYR A 165 2.79 -13.99 18.87
CA TYR A 165 1.41 -13.54 19.07
C TYR A 165 1.13 -12.22 18.36
N ILE A 166 -0.15 -11.91 18.21
CA ILE A 166 -0.66 -10.59 17.82
C ILE A 166 -1.40 -9.96 19.00
N ALA A 167 -1.42 -8.63 19.07
CA ALA A 167 -2.07 -7.92 20.17
C ALA A 167 -2.77 -6.62 19.76
N LEU A 168 -3.94 -6.38 20.34
CA LEU A 168 -4.59 -5.07 20.37
C LEU A 168 -4.36 -4.41 21.73
N VAL A 169 -4.00 -3.13 21.74
CA VAL A 169 -3.48 -2.45 22.93
C VAL A 169 -4.20 -1.12 23.17
N ILE A 170 -5.20 -1.13 24.05
CA ILE A 170 -5.97 0.06 24.47
C ILE A 170 -5.19 0.80 25.56
N ARG A 171 -5.14 2.14 25.48
CA ARG A 171 -4.34 3.00 26.38
C ARG A 171 -5.05 4.32 26.69
N TYR A 172 -6.27 4.23 27.23
CA TYR A 172 -7.06 5.39 27.65
C TYR A 172 -7.47 5.21 29.13
N PRO A 173 -6.88 5.95 30.08
CA PRO A 173 -7.05 5.70 31.52
C PRO A 173 -8.50 5.65 31.99
N GLU A 174 -9.32 6.57 31.51
CA GLU A 174 -10.70 6.83 31.91
C GLU A 174 -11.59 5.62 31.60
N LEU A 175 -11.57 5.16 30.35
CA LEU A 175 -12.21 3.93 29.89
C LEU A 175 -11.68 2.68 30.62
N ILE A 176 -10.39 2.63 30.91
CA ILE A 176 -9.77 1.49 31.59
C ILE A 176 -10.21 1.40 33.05
N ASN A 177 -10.35 2.54 33.74
CA ASN A 177 -10.94 2.59 35.07
C ASN A 177 -12.41 2.12 35.05
N LYS A 178 -13.18 2.52 34.04
CA LYS A 178 -14.59 2.09 33.89
C LYS A 178 -14.72 0.58 33.64
N VAL A 179 -13.83 0.00 32.83
CA VAL A 179 -13.73 -1.47 32.66
C VAL A 179 -13.34 -2.17 33.96
N VAL A 180 -12.39 -1.62 34.72
CA VAL A 180 -11.96 -2.14 36.03
C VAL A 180 -13.12 -2.15 37.04
N GLU A 181 -13.94 -1.10 37.05
CA GLU A 181 -15.12 -0.98 37.90
C GLU A 181 -16.23 -1.96 37.48
N LEU A 182 -16.61 -1.97 36.20
CA LEU A 182 -17.70 -2.82 35.68
C LEU A 182 -17.38 -4.31 35.84
N LEU A 183 -16.15 -4.74 35.54
CA LEU A 183 -15.69 -6.12 35.75
C LEU A 183 -15.34 -6.45 37.22
N LYS A 184 -15.47 -5.47 38.13
CA LYS A 184 -15.13 -5.59 39.56
C LYS A 184 -13.72 -6.17 39.75
N VAL A 185 -12.73 -5.71 38.99
CA VAL A 185 -11.40 -6.33 38.91
C VAL A 185 -10.70 -6.28 40.28
N GLY A 186 -10.24 -7.44 40.78
CA GLY A 186 -9.70 -7.56 42.13
C GLY A 186 -10.73 -7.69 43.24
N LYS A 187 -12.01 -7.98 42.91
CA LYS A 187 -13.06 -8.34 43.85
C LYS A 187 -13.74 -9.66 43.48
N GLU A 188 -14.28 -10.36 44.48
CA GLU A 188 -15.15 -11.54 44.34
C GLU A 188 -16.54 -11.25 43.77
N GLU A 189 -17.00 -10.00 43.87
CA GLU A 189 -18.26 -9.51 43.29
C GLU A 189 -18.33 -9.85 41.79
N SER A 190 -19.42 -10.50 41.37
CA SER A 190 -19.73 -10.67 39.95
C SER A 190 -20.04 -9.31 39.31
N PRO A 191 -19.67 -9.08 38.03
CA PRO A 191 -20.10 -7.91 37.27
C PRO A 191 -21.62 -7.76 37.26
N ASP A 192 -22.10 -6.52 37.35
CA ASP A 192 -23.53 -6.22 37.25
C ASP A 192 -23.90 -5.99 35.78
N ILE A 193 -24.40 -7.05 35.15
CA ILE A 193 -24.84 -7.08 33.75
C ILE A 193 -26.36 -7.31 33.75
N PRO A 194 -27.18 -6.42 33.16
CA PRO A 194 -28.62 -6.64 33.01
C PRO A 194 -28.94 -7.92 32.22
N ASP A 195 -30.00 -8.64 32.60
CA ASP A 195 -30.35 -9.93 31.97
C ASP A 195 -30.59 -9.82 30.45
N GLU A 196 -31.12 -8.70 29.97
CA GLU A 196 -31.31 -8.41 28.54
C GLU A 196 -30.01 -8.44 27.71
N PHE A 197 -28.86 -8.13 28.32
CA PHE A 197 -27.53 -8.12 27.69
C PHE A 197 -26.60 -9.22 28.22
N LEU A 198 -27.08 -10.05 29.16
CA LEU A 198 -26.29 -11.15 29.73
C LEU A 198 -25.87 -12.16 28.64
N LYS A 199 -26.75 -12.42 27.67
CA LYS A 199 -26.44 -13.22 26.48
C LYS A 199 -25.23 -12.68 25.72
N ASP A 200 -25.15 -11.36 25.54
CA ASP A 200 -24.14 -10.70 24.72
C ASP A 200 -22.80 -10.69 25.47
N PHE A 201 -22.81 -10.56 26.80
CA PHE A 201 -21.64 -10.83 27.64
C PHE A 201 -21.13 -12.28 27.47
N VAL A 202 -22.00 -13.28 27.45
CA VAL A 202 -21.59 -14.69 27.26
C VAL A 202 -21.04 -14.95 25.85
N VAL A 203 -21.63 -14.33 24.81
CA VAL A 203 -21.09 -14.36 23.44
C VAL A 203 -19.70 -13.73 23.38
N GLY A 204 -19.52 -12.57 24.02
CA GLY A 204 -18.22 -11.96 24.20
C GLY A 204 -17.22 -12.87 24.92
N TYR A 205 -17.64 -13.57 25.97
CA TYR A 205 -16.78 -14.50 26.71
C TYR A 205 -16.38 -15.74 25.88
N LEU A 206 -17.25 -16.17 24.96
CA LEU A 206 -16.96 -17.25 24.00
C LEU A 206 -15.84 -16.84 23.02
N VAL A 207 -15.85 -15.58 22.56
CA VAL A 207 -14.78 -15.00 21.73
C VAL A 207 -13.47 -14.92 22.54
N LEU A 208 -12.38 -15.45 21.98
CA LEU A 208 -11.06 -15.66 22.60
C LEU A 208 -10.99 -16.54 23.88
N GLY A 209 -12.03 -16.59 24.71
CA GLY A 209 -12.09 -17.40 25.93
C GLY A 209 -12.55 -18.85 25.72
N GLY A 210 -13.60 -19.02 24.93
CA GLY A 210 -14.29 -20.29 24.75
C GLY A 210 -13.48 -21.35 24.00
N LYS A 211 -13.71 -22.62 24.35
CA LYS A 211 -13.25 -23.79 23.60
C LYS A 211 -14.46 -24.59 23.10
N ILE A 212 -14.54 -24.78 21.79
CA ILE A 212 -15.56 -25.63 21.14
C ILE A 212 -14.89 -26.88 20.57
N ALA A 213 -15.35 -28.05 21.01
CA ALA A 213 -15.09 -29.33 20.35
C ALA A 213 -16.26 -29.68 19.43
N TYR A 214 -15.93 -30.19 18.23
CA TYR A 214 -16.90 -30.48 17.17
C TYR A 214 -17.08 -31.98 16.90
N LYS A 215 -16.08 -32.84 17.23
CA LYS A 215 -16.21 -34.31 17.13
C LYS A 215 -17.25 -34.84 18.12
N THR A 216 -17.14 -34.40 19.37
CA THR A 216 -18.15 -34.54 20.42
C THR A 216 -18.64 -33.14 20.76
N PRO A 217 -19.95 -32.84 20.62
CA PRO A 217 -20.49 -31.51 20.91
C PRO A 217 -20.18 -31.09 22.35
N ARG A 218 -19.30 -30.10 22.50
CA ARG A 218 -18.89 -29.61 23.83
C ARG A 218 -18.37 -28.18 23.77
N VAL A 219 -18.95 -27.33 24.61
CA VAL A 219 -18.48 -25.98 24.90
C VAL A 219 -17.83 -25.97 26.28
N ARG A 220 -16.63 -25.40 26.40
CA ARG A 220 -16.01 -25.08 27.70
C ARG A 220 -15.75 -23.59 27.79
N PHE A 221 -16.22 -23.00 28.88
CA PHE A 221 -15.77 -21.71 29.40
C PHE A 221 -14.80 -21.96 30.57
N SER A 222 -13.86 -21.04 30.79
CA SER A 222 -12.87 -21.13 31.86
C SER A 222 -12.49 -19.74 32.35
N GLY A 223 -12.33 -19.56 33.66
CA GLY A 223 -11.88 -18.32 34.27
C GLY A 223 -12.21 -18.22 35.76
N HIS A 224 -12.21 -17.01 36.29
CA HIS A 224 -12.60 -16.72 37.68
C HIS A 224 -14.09 -17.08 37.89
N ASP A 225 -14.41 -17.76 38.99
CA ASP A 225 -15.78 -18.24 39.30
C ASP A 225 -16.84 -17.16 39.10
N LYS A 226 -16.57 -15.92 39.51
CA LYS A 226 -17.51 -14.80 39.41
C LYS A 226 -18.00 -14.47 37.99
N TYR A 227 -17.26 -14.86 36.95
CA TYR A 227 -17.71 -14.79 35.56
C TYR A 227 -18.44 -16.08 35.15
N MET A 228 -18.03 -17.25 35.66
CA MET A 228 -18.76 -18.51 35.44
C MET A 228 -20.20 -18.38 35.98
N ARG A 229 -20.40 -17.76 37.15
CA ARG A 229 -21.73 -17.47 37.73
C ARG A 229 -22.65 -16.64 36.81
N LEU A 230 -22.10 -15.79 35.94
CA LEU A 230 -22.89 -15.06 34.93
C LEU A 230 -23.26 -15.95 33.74
N ILE A 231 -22.37 -16.86 33.34
CA ILE A 231 -22.62 -17.84 32.27
C ILE A 231 -23.65 -18.88 32.75
N GLU A 232 -23.57 -19.31 34.01
CA GLU A 232 -24.56 -20.18 34.68
C GLU A 232 -25.94 -19.51 34.71
N ARG A 233 -26.05 -18.26 35.20
CA ARG A 233 -27.31 -17.50 35.21
C ARG A 233 -27.93 -17.37 33.81
N TYR A 234 -27.11 -17.21 32.77
CA TYR A 234 -27.58 -17.21 31.38
C TYR A 234 -28.05 -18.60 30.93
N MET A 235 -27.29 -19.66 31.19
CA MET A 235 -27.65 -21.03 30.85
C MET A 235 -28.97 -21.46 31.49
N ASP A 236 -29.18 -21.13 32.77
CA ASP A 236 -30.45 -21.34 33.47
C ASP A 236 -31.61 -20.63 32.76
N SER A 237 -31.41 -19.37 32.32
CA SER A 237 -32.43 -18.59 31.61
C SER A 237 -32.85 -19.16 30.25
N ILE A 238 -32.02 -20.03 29.64
CA ILE A 238 -32.31 -20.75 28.39
C ILE A 238 -32.46 -22.27 28.58
N GLY A 239 -32.56 -22.74 29.83
CA GLY A 239 -32.85 -24.14 30.17
C GLY A 239 -31.71 -25.13 29.88
N ILE A 240 -30.46 -24.66 29.80
CA ILE A 240 -29.26 -25.43 29.47
C ILE A 240 -28.47 -25.78 30.73
N LYS A 241 -27.92 -27.00 30.81
CA LYS A 241 -27.13 -27.46 31.97
C LYS A 241 -25.66 -27.72 31.59
N GLY A 242 -24.77 -27.46 32.54
CA GLY A 242 -23.34 -27.73 32.41
C GLY A 242 -22.74 -28.28 33.70
N ALA A 243 -21.62 -28.98 33.58
CA ALA A 243 -20.83 -29.45 34.71
C ALA A 243 -19.77 -28.40 35.06
N LYS A 244 -19.75 -27.96 36.31
CA LYS A 244 -18.74 -27.07 36.88
C LYS A 244 -17.59 -27.89 37.46
N ALA A 245 -16.35 -27.47 37.23
CA ALA A 245 -15.16 -28.11 37.77
C ALA A 245 -14.07 -27.07 38.08
N GLU A 246 -13.45 -27.18 39.24
CA GLU A 246 -12.24 -26.41 39.58
C GLU A 246 -11.06 -26.92 38.74
N GLU A 247 -10.27 -26.02 38.14
CA GLU A 247 -9.05 -26.35 37.40
C GLU A 247 -7.77 -25.88 38.13
N ASP A 248 -7.84 -24.79 38.90
CA ASP A 248 -6.73 -24.21 39.68
C ASP A 248 -7.30 -23.27 40.77
N VAL A 249 -6.46 -22.79 41.70
CA VAL A 249 -6.86 -22.04 42.91
C VAL A 249 -7.81 -20.87 42.63
N ASP A 250 -7.58 -20.10 41.56
CA ASP A 250 -8.42 -18.95 41.17
C ASP A 250 -9.25 -19.22 39.89
N LYS A 251 -9.37 -20.49 39.47
CA LYS A 251 -9.84 -20.84 38.12
C LYS A 251 -10.81 -22.02 38.09
N VAL A 252 -12.02 -21.73 37.64
CA VAL A 252 -13.10 -22.68 37.40
C VAL A 252 -13.33 -22.85 35.90
N SER A 253 -13.77 -24.04 35.49
CA SER A 253 -14.31 -24.32 34.16
C SER A 253 -15.77 -24.75 34.25
N LEU A 254 -16.55 -24.30 33.26
CA LEU A 254 -17.93 -24.70 33.04
C LEU A 254 -18.02 -25.44 31.70
N VAL A 255 -18.46 -26.69 31.73
CA VAL A 255 -18.43 -27.63 30.59
C VAL A 255 -19.84 -28.08 30.23
N ILE A 256 -20.28 -27.71 29.04
CA ILE A 256 -21.59 -28.05 28.47
C ILE A 256 -21.34 -29.13 27.41
N ASN A 257 -22.12 -30.21 27.38
CA ASN A 257 -21.91 -31.36 26.50
C ASN A 257 -23.19 -31.76 25.76
N GLY A 258 -23.05 -32.46 24.63
CA GLY A 258 -24.17 -33.03 23.87
C GLY A 258 -25.11 -31.95 23.30
N ASP A 259 -26.40 -32.27 23.27
CA ASP A 259 -27.45 -31.40 22.72
C ASP A 259 -27.48 -30.01 23.40
N ASP A 260 -27.17 -29.94 24.69
CA ASP A 260 -27.11 -28.68 25.44
C ASP A 260 -25.97 -27.78 24.96
N ALA A 261 -24.85 -28.36 24.49
CA ALA A 261 -23.77 -27.61 23.86
C ALA A 261 -24.17 -27.10 22.46
N LEU A 262 -24.96 -27.89 21.72
CA LEU A 262 -25.51 -27.49 20.41
C LEU A 262 -26.54 -26.36 20.58
N LYS A 263 -27.55 -26.53 21.43
CA LYS A 263 -28.59 -25.53 21.74
C LYS A 263 -27.99 -24.18 22.12
N MET A 264 -26.93 -24.17 22.93
CA MET A 264 -26.28 -22.92 23.33
C MET A 264 -25.67 -22.19 22.13
N LEU A 265 -24.97 -22.92 21.26
CA LEU A 265 -24.36 -22.35 20.07
C LEU A 265 -25.41 -21.93 19.03
N GLU A 266 -26.46 -22.72 18.83
CA GLU A 266 -27.60 -22.35 17.98
C GLU A 266 -28.27 -21.05 18.47
N TYR A 267 -28.51 -20.93 19.78
CA TYR A 267 -29.10 -19.71 20.34
C TYR A 267 -28.19 -18.50 20.17
N ILE A 268 -26.87 -18.66 20.37
CA ILE A 268 -25.87 -17.61 20.14
C ILE A 268 -25.87 -17.17 18.67
N MET A 269 -25.77 -18.13 17.74
CA MET A 269 -25.67 -17.89 16.29
C MET A 269 -26.98 -17.37 15.69
N LYS A 270 -28.12 -17.59 16.35
CA LYS A 270 -29.43 -17.03 15.96
C LYS A 270 -29.64 -15.59 16.44
N ASN A 271 -29.01 -15.17 17.54
CA ASN A 271 -29.36 -13.91 18.23
C ASN A 271 -28.27 -12.82 18.22
N SER A 272 -27.00 -13.20 18.09
CA SER A 272 -25.85 -12.30 18.21
C SER A 272 -24.66 -12.74 17.32
N TYR A 273 -24.92 -13.29 16.12
CA TYR A 273 -23.87 -13.80 15.20
C TYR A 273 -22.85 -12.72 14.81
N GLU A 274 -23.27 -11.46 14.79
CA GLU A 274 -22.47 -10.29 14.47
C GLU A 274 -21.36 -10.02 15.50
N MET A 275 -21.45 -10.64 16.69
CA MET A 275 -20.50 -10.51 17.80
C MET A 275 -19.56 -11.72 17.94
N VAL A 276 -19.46 -12.57 16.91
CA VAL A 276 -18.74 -13.86 16.95
C VAL A 276 -17.50 -13.85 16.04
N ASP A 277 -16.37 -14.41 16.49
CA ASP A 277 -15.16 -14.56 15.66
C ASP A 277 -15.27 -15.74 14.67
N SER A 278 -14.56 -15.66 13.54
CA SER A 278 -14.61 -16.67 12.48
C SER A 278 -14.13 -18.04 12.94
N TYR A 279 -13.26 -18.09 13.96
CA TYR A 279 -12.89 -19.32 14.66
C TYR A 279 -14.12 -20.00 15.27
N THR A 280 -14.91 -19.26 16.05
CA THR A 280 -16.10 -19.78 16.75
C THR A 280 -17.19 -20.18 15.76
N LEU A 281 -17.43 -19.35 14.73
CA LEU A 281 -18.34 -19.67 13.63
C LEU A 281 -17.92 -20.95 12.86
N THR A 282 -16.63 -21.07 12.53
CA THR A 282 -16.08 -22.28 11.88
C THR A 282 -16.27 -23.52 12.76
N ARG A 283 -16.06 -23.40 14.07
CA ARG A 283 -16.23 -24.51 15.02
C ARG A 283 -17.68 -24.95 15.17
N TYR A 284 -18.63 -24.03 15.15
CA TYR A 284 -20.05 -24.33 15.12
C TYR A 284 -20.47 -25.02 13.81
N ASN A 285 -20.02 -24.51 12.66
CA ASN A 285 -20.34 -25.12 11.35
C ASN A 285 -19.76 -26.54 11.21
N LEU A 286 -18.58 -26.81 11.78
CA LEU A 286 -18.03 -28.17 11.86
C LEU A 286 -18.87 -29.08 12.78
N LEU A 287 -19.37 -28.56 13.90
CA LEU A 287 -20.20 -29.30 14.84
C LEU A 287 -21.54 -29.69 14.20
N LEU A 288 -22.23 -28.75 13.53
CA LEU A 288 -23.44 -29.05 12.75
C LEU A 288 -23.21 -30.18 11.74
N LYS A 289 -22.11 -30.13 10.98
CA LYS A 289 -21.77 -31.17 10.00
C LYS A 289 -21.50 -32.53 10.65
N HIS A 290 -20.89 -32.57 11.83
CA HIS A 290 -20.73 -33.80 12.59
C HIS A 290 -22.06 -34.33 13.15
N SER A 291 -22.96 -33.48 13.62
CA SER A 291 -24.33 -33.88 14.03
C SER A 291 -25.11 -34.49 12.86
N SER A 292 -25.08 -33.87 11.67
CA SER A 292 -25.73 -34.40 10.45
C SER A 292 -25.13 -35.74 10.01
N ASN A 293 -23.81 -35.92 10.14
CA ASN A 293 -23.15 -37.17 9.80
C ASN A 293 -23.36 -38.26 10.86
N SER A 294 -23.47 -37.91 12.15
CA SER A 294 -23.70 -38.85 13.25
C SER A 294 -25.01 -39.62 13.08
N ALA A 295 -26.07 -38.97 12.60
CA ALA A 295 -27.34 -39.62 12.27
C ALA A 295 -27.22 -40.69 11.16
N ASN A 296 -26.23 -40.57 10.26
CA ASN A 296 -25.92 -41.55 9.21
C ASN A 296 -24.81 -42.54 9.60
N ALA A 297 -24.06 -42.28 10.68
CA ALA A 297 -22.88 -43.04 11.09
C ALA A 297 -23.15 -44.06 12.22
N ALA A 298 -24.40 -44.18 12.69
CA ALA A 298 -24.83 -45.11 13.74
C ALA A 298 -24.84 -46.61 13.31
N LEU A 299 -23.85 -47.02 12.50
CA LEU A 299 -23.67 -48.38 12.00
C LEU A 299 -22.26 -48.96 12.23
N HIS A 300 -21.24 -48.15 12.55
CA HIS A 300 -19.89 -48.63 12.87
C HIS A 300 -19.22 -47.81 13.98
N GLU A 301 -18.57 -48.52 14.91
CA GLU A 301 -18.01 -47.98 16.16
C GLU A 301 -16.53 -47.53 16.04
N ASP A 302 -16.16 -46.60 16.93
CA ASP A 302 -14.88 -46.39 17.63
C ASP A 302 -13.53 -46.74 16.98
N VAL A 303 -12.66 -45.71 16.87
CA VAL A 303 -11.27 -45.71 17.38
C VAL A 303 -10.93 -44.30 17.91
N ASP A 304 -10.34 -44.22 19.11
CA ASP A 304 -9.79 -43.01 19.72
C ASP A 304 -8.40 -42.64 19.18
N GLU A 305 -8.05 -41.33 19.18
CA GLU A 305 -6.64 -40.92 19.25
C GLU A 305 -6.46 -39.50 19.83
N GLU A 306 -5.52 -39.34 20.77
CA GLU A 306 -5.16 -38.07 21.39
C GLU A 306 -4.18 -37.24 20.52
N ILE A 307 -4.17 -35.92 20.69
CA ILE A 307 -3.15 -35.05 20.09
C ILE A 307 -2.39 -34.28 21.19
N VAL A 308 -1.08 -34.52 21.24
CA VAL A 308 -0.14 -34.02 22.25
C VAL A 308 0.13 -32.51 22.10
N ASP A 309 0.20 -31.79 23.23
CA ASP A 309 0.60 -30.38 23.28
C ASP A 309 2.10 -30.19 22.99
N GLY A 310 2.42 -29.40 21.96
CA GLY A 310 3.70 -29.39 21.27
C GLY A 310 4.56 -28.14 21.49
N ASN A 311 4.90 -27.79 22.73
CA ASN A 311 5.66 -26.56 23.00
C ASN A 311 6.82 -26.70 24.01
N LYS A 312 8.00 -27.19 23.55
CA LYS A 312 9.30 -27.07 24.27
C LYS A 312 10.45 -26.80 23.28
N PRO A 313 11.32 -25.79 23.51
CA PRO A 313 12.43 -25.48 22.61
C PRO A 313 13.62 -26.44 22.78
N ARG A 314 14.19 -26.93 21.66
CA ARG A 314 15.42 -27.75 21.67
C ARG A 314 16.67 -26.86 21.61
N LYS A 315 17.67 -27.19 22.44
CA LYS A 315 19.01 -26.55 22.45
C LYS A 315 19.80 -26.94 21.19
N LYS A 316 20.65 -26.04 20.68
CA LYS A 316 21.66 -26.34 19.65
C LYS A 316 22.95 -26.89 20.31
N PRO A 317 23.59 -27.93 19.73
CA PRO A 317 25.00 -28.23 19.99
C PRO A 317 25.93 -27.27 19.24
N GLN A 318 27.20 -27.22 19.64
CA GLN A 318 28.30 -26.56 18.92
C GLN A 318 29.18 -27.60 18.21
N SER A 319 29.84 -27.20 17.12
CA SER A 319 31.06 -27.84 16.61
C SER A 319 31.92 -26.82 15.86
N THR A 320 33.17 -27.17 15.54
CA THR A 320 34.28 -26.22 15.36
C THR A 320 34.97 -26.32 14.00
N SER A 321 35.57 -25.21 13.55
CA SER A 321 36.76 -25.10 12.63
C SER A 321 36.81 -25.95 11.35
N SER A 322 37.16 -25.39 10.19
CA SER A 322 38.54 -24.93 9.94
C SER A 322 38.68 -24.12 8.64
N VAL A 323 39.91 -23.69 8.32
CA VAL A 323 40.29 -22.70 7.29
C VAL A 323 40.92 -23.37 6.06
N LEU A 324 40.77 -22.80 4.85
CA LEU A 324 41.85 -22.75 3.83
C LEU A 324 41.58 -21.74 2.69
N SER A 325 42.63 -21.45 1.91
CA SER A 325 42.91 -20.15 1.25
C SER A 325 42.56 -20.02 -0.25
N ILE A 326 42.66 -18.79 -0.76
CA ILE A 326 42.62 -18.37 -2.18
C ILE A 326 44.01 -18.57 -2.85
N PRO A 327 44.13 -18.60 -4.20
CA PRO A 327 44.80 -17.47 -4.89
C PRO A 327 44.19 -17.10 -6.28
N SER A 328 44.82 -16.15 -7.01
CA SER A 328 44.20 -15.31 -8.05
C SER A 328 45.00 -15.10 -9.36
N ALA A 329 44.31 -14.81 -10.49
CA ALA A 329 44.80 -14.22 -11.76
C ALA A 329 43.64 -13.43 -12.45
N SER A 330 43.73 -12.41 -13.32
CA SER A 330 44.78 -11.73 -14.14
C SER A 330 45.03 -12.32 -15.56
N VAL A 331 45.17 -11.55 -16.67
CA VAL A 331 44.89 -10.12 -16.97
C VAL A 331 44.72 -9.86 -18.51
N GLY A 332 44.04 -8.77 -18.92
CA GLY A 332 43.96 -8.25 -20.32
C GLY A 332 42.58 -7.61 -20.63
N ALA A 333 42.34 -6.49 -21.34
CA ALA A 333 43.04 -5.70 -22.39
C ALA A 333 42.99 -6.32 -23.81
N SER A 334 42.75 -5.58 -24.93
CA SER A 334 42.32 -4.18 -25.19
C SER A 334 42.00 -3.95 -26.71
N VAL A 335 41.55 -2.74 -27.12
CA VAL A 335 41.33 -2.29 -28.55
C VAL A 335 40.11 -2.98 -29.24
N GLY A 336 39.35 -2.48 -30.23
CA GLY A 336 39.34 -1.35 -31.19
C GLY A 336 39.07 -1.90 -32.61
N SER A 337 38.54 -1.20 -33.64
CA SER A 337 38.16 0.22 -33.84
C SER A 337 37.13 0.39 -34.99
N ASP A 338 36.78 1.65 -35.33
CA ASP A 338 36.21 2.15 -36.62
C ASP A 338 34.75 1.75 -37.01
N SER A 339 33.84 2.58 -37.58
CA SER A 339 33.81 3.76 -38.49
C SER A 339 33.32 3.37 -39.90
N ALA A 340 32.38 4.06 -40.58
CA ALA A 340 31.47 5.18 -40.26
C ALA A 340 30.58 5.50 -41.50
N LEU A 341 29.86 6.65 -41.48
CA LEU A 341 29.61 7.64 -42.58
C LEU A 341 28.10 7.99 -42.86
N VAL A 342 27.83 9.10 -43.56
CA VAL A 342 26.76 10.08 -43.23
C VAL A 342 26.35 11.09 -44.34
N LYS A 343 25.06 11.51 -44.36
CA LYS A 343 24.34 12.74 -44.88
C LYS A 343 22.82 12.36 -45.09
N GLY A 344 21.80 13.21 -45.37
CA GLY A 344 21.64 14.68 -45.41
C GLY A 344 20.46 15.24 -46.28
N ALA A 345 20.06 16.51 -46.04
CA ALA A 345 19.33 17.49 -46.92
C ALA A 345 17.79 17.45 -47.13
N GLN A 346 17.13 18.49 -47.69
CA GLN A 346 17.04 19.95 -47.37
C GLN A 346 15.98 20.68 -48.28
N ASN A 347 15.67 21.99 -48.06
CA ASN A 347 14.69 22.92 -48.73
C ASN A 347 13.25 23.06 -48.17
N GLY A 348 12.86 24.12 -47.44
CA GLY A 348 13.60 25.33 -47.06
C GLY A 348 12.69 26.48 -46.59
N GLY A 349 13.23 27.57 -46.02
CA GLY A 349 12.45 28.76 -45.64
C GLY A 349 12.97 29.56 -44.44
N THR A 350 12.40 30.75 -44.22
CA THR A 350 13.06 31.92 -43.60
C THR A 350 12.74 32.20 -42.12
N ILE A 351 13.66 32.86 -41.39
CA ILE A 351 13.41 33.38 -40.03
C ILE A 351 13.78 34.86 -39.96
N ASN A 352 12.96 35.65 -39.29
CA ASN A 352 13.31 37.00 -38.88
C ASN A 352 14.44 36.99 -37.84
N ASN A 353 15.63 37.47 -38.20
CA ASN A 353 16.39 38.45 -37.40
C ASN A 353 17.72 38.85 -38.08
N GLY A 354 17.81 40.12 -38.49
CA GLY A 354 19.03 40.93 -38.39
C GLY A 354 20.22 40.64 -39.32
N THR A 355 20.29 39.49 -39.98
CA THR A 355 21.35 39.19 -40.97
C THR A 355 20.76 38.40 -42.13
N THR A 356 20.86 38.92 -43.36
CA THR A 356 20.59 38.16 -44.58
C THR A 356 21.76 37.22 -44.84
N VAL A 357 21.71 36.04 -44.23
CA VAL A 357 22.53 34.91 -44.67
C VAL A 357 22.04 34.51 -46.04
N ASP A 358 22.89 34.67 -47.05
CA ASP A 358 22.67 34.13 -48.37
C ASP A 358 22.65 32.59 -48.26
N VAL A 359 21.48 32.01 -48.49
CA VAL A 359 21.29 30.56 -48.39
C VAL A 359 21.80 29.86 -49.65
N GLU A 360 21.79 30.52 -50.81
CA GLU A 360 22.31 29.97 -52.07
C GLU A 360 23.85 29.87 -52.01
N SER A 361 24.52 30.87 -51.43
CA SER A 361 25.95 30.78 -51.05
C SER A 361 26.27 29.61 -50.10
N ILE A 362 25.35 29.23 -49.21
CA ILE A 362 25.52 28.07 -48.33
C ILE A 362 25.23 26.74 -49.05
N VAL A 363 24.36 26.74 -50.07
CA VAL A 363 24.08 25.56 -50.91
C VAL A 363 25.36 25.09 -51.62
N ASP A 364 26.08 25.99 -52.29
CA ASP A 364 27.30 25.66 -53.05
C ASP A 364 28.43 25.13 -52.17
N THR A 365 28.61 25.69 -50.97
CA THR A 365 29.64 25.24 -50.02
C THR A 365 29.30 23.91 -49.33
N THR A 366 28.11 23.36 -49.59
CA THR A 366 27.55 22.21 -48.88
C THR A 366 27.02 21.16 -49.88
N PRO A 367 27.85 20.36 -50.57
CA PRO A 367 27.44 19.57 -51.76
C PRO A 367 26.39 18.46 -51.58
N TRP A 368 25.81 18.31 -50.40
CA TRP A 368 24.64 17.45 -50.14
C TRP A 368 23.32 18.23 -50.13
N VAL A 369 23.39 19.53 -49.88
CA VAL A 369 22.25 20.45 -49.77
C VAL A 369 21.64 20.72 -51.15
N SER A 370 22.47 20.97 -52.16
CA SER A 370 22.03 21.16 -53.54
C SER A 370 21.13 20.02 -54.05
N HIS A 371 21.40 18.76 -53.68
CA HIS A 371 20.63 17.60 -54.14
C HIS A 371 19.14 17.62 -53.79
N LEU A 372 18.70 18.39 -52.79
CA LEU A 372 17.26 18.58 -52.51
C LEU A 372 16.77 20.02 -52.76
N VAL A 373 17.65 20.90 -53.27
CA VAL A 373 17.25 22.07 -54.08
C VAL A 373 16.84 21.61 -55.49
N THR A 374 17.56 20.64 -56.07
CA THR A 374 17.46 20.30 -57.49
C THR A 374 16.33 19.35 -57.87
N ASP A 375 15.87 18.46 -56.98
CA ASP A 375 14.87 17.44 -57.35
C ASP A 375 13.42 17.92 -57.10
N GLY A 376 12.91 18.70 -58.04
CA GLY A 376 11.48 18.97 -58.19
C GLY A 376 10.74 17.88 -59.00
N SER A 377 11.32 16.70 -59.18
CA SER A 377 11.01 15.78 -60.30
C SER A 377 10.73 14.32 -59.91
N ARG A 378 9.68 14.11 -59.12
CA ARG A 378 8.96 12.82 -58.98
C ARG A 378 9.85 11.59 -58.73
N ASN A 379 10.57 11.58 -57.61
CA ASN A 379 11.14 10.35 -57.07
C ASN A 379 10.86 10.25 -55.56
N ASP A 380 10.17 9.19 -55.13
CA ASP A 380 9.60 9.10 -53.77
C ASP A 380 10.62 8.71 -52.68
N SER A 381 11.89 8.55 -53.06
CA SER A 381 12.99 8.25 -52.13
C SER A 381 13.65 9.54 -51.63
N VAL A 382 13.80 9.69 -50.31
CA VAL A 382 14.81 10.61 -49.76
C VAL A 382 16.19 10.01 -50.07
N PRO A 383 17.16 10.78 -50.58
CA PRO A 383 18.53 10.29 -50.74
C PRO A 383 19.12 9.87 -49.38
N ILE A 384 19.28 8.57 -49.17
CA ILE A 384 20.17 8.05 -48.12
C ILE A 384 21.58 8.37 -48.60
N LEU A 385 22.14 9.47 -48.12
CA LEU A 385 23.47 9.90 -48.50
C LEU A 385 24.48 9.27 -47.54
N GLU A 386 25.32 8.36 -48.03
CA GLU A 386 26.41 7.81 -47.23
C GLU A 386 27.72 8.57 -47.49
N HIS A 387 28.79 8.19 -46.78
CA HIS A 387 30.16 8.63 -47.08
C HIS A 387 30.57 10.12 -46.85
N ASN A 388 30.21 10.75 -45.72
CA ASN A 388 30.96 11.93 -45.19
C ASN A 388 31.23 11.95 -43.67
N LYS A 389 32.52 12.03 -43.26
CA LYS A 389 32.91 11.94 -41.83
C LYS A 389 32.45 13.14 -41.00
N HIS A 390 32.22 14.31 -41.60
CA HIS A 390 31.64 15.50 -40.96
C HIS A 390 30.38 15.96 -41.72
N PHE A 391 29.37 16.48 -41.01
CA PHE A 391 28.08 16.89 -41.60
C PHE A 391 28.03 18.42 -41.80
N PHE A 392 28.46 19.14 -40.77
CA PHE A 392 28.92 20.53 -40.87
C PHE A 392 30.43 20.54 -41.05
N PRO A 393 31.01 21.48 -41.82
CA PRO A 393 32.44 21.76 -41.82
C PRO A 393 32.98 22.02 -40.41
N ARG A 394 34.24 21.65 -40.15
CA ARG A 394 34.87 21.80 -38.81
C ARG A 394 34.94 23.25 -38.32
N ASN A 395 34.96 24.21 -39.24
CA ASN A 395 35.10 25.64 -38.97
C ASN A 395 33.78 26.41 -39.04
N MET A 396 32.64 25.73 -39.24
CA MET A 396 31.32 26.36 -39.38
C MET A 396 30.86 27.00 -38.07
N SER A 397 30.35 28.23 -38.14
CA SER A 397 29.78 28.95 -37.00
C SER A 397 28.48 28.32 -36.51
N GLN A 398 28.07 28.66 -35.27
CA GLN A 398 26.75 28.27 -34.76
C GLN A 398 25.59 29.00 -35.48
N HIS A 399 25.86 29.99 -36.33
CA HIS A 399 24.82 30.72 -37.07
C HIS A 399 24.48 30.00 -38.39
N GLU A 400 25.47 29.72 -39.23
CA GLU A 400 25.32 28.91 -40.45
C GLU A 400 24.74 27.53 -40.12
N LYS A 401 25.27 26.89 -39.06
CA LYS A 401 24.80 25.59 -38.56
C LYS A 401 23.33 25.61 -38.16
N LYS A 402 22.83 26.74 -37.62
CA LYS A 402 21.40 26.93 -37.33
C LYS A 402 20.62 27.04 -38.63
N ALA A 403 21.01 27.92 -39.55
CA ALA A 403 20.33 28.11 -40.83
C ALA A 403 20.15 26.77 -41.59
N ILE A 404 21.19 25.96 -41.67
CA ILE A 404 21.17 24.63 -42.31
C ILE A 404 20.16 23.68 -41.63
N LEU A 405 20.10 23.65 -40.30
CA LEU A 405 19.15 22.79 -39.58
C LEU A 405 17.70 23.28 -39.75
N ILE A 406 17.47 24.58 -39.71
CA ILE A 406 16.16 25.21 -39.93
C ILE A 406 15.61 24.88 -41.32
N PHE A 407 16.44 25.02 -42.34
CA PHE A 407 16.09 24.78 -43.74
C PHE A 407 15.90 23.27 -44.04
N LEU A 408 16.59 22.39 -43.31
CA LEU A 408 16.34 20.93 -43.34
C LEU A 408 15.00 20.55 -42.72
N LEU A 409 14.67 21.11 -41.56
CA LEU A 409 13.41 20.82 -40.87
C LEU A 409 12.21 21.27 -41.72
N ARG A 410 12.32 22.42 -42.40
CA ARG A 410 11.29 22.91 -43.31
C ARG A 410 11.01 21.93 -44.45
N HIS A 411 12.03 21.43 -45.15
CA HIS A 411 11.81 20.41 -46.20
C HIS A 411 11.01 19.20 -45.74
N LEU A 412 11.35 18.68 -44.57
CA LEU A 412 10.65 17.53 -44.01
C LEU A 412 9.19 17.87 -43.65
N TYR A 413 8.91 19.12 -43.30
CA TYR A 413 7.55 19.59 -43.08
C TYR A 413 6.80 19.81 -44.41
N ASP A 414 7.42 20.47 -45.38
CA ASP A 414 6.81 20.80 -46.67
C ASP A 414 6.54 19.53 -47.51
N LYS A 415 7.43 18.51 -47.43
CA LYS A 415 7.28 17.22 -48.14
C LYS A 415 6.32 16.23 -47.44
N TYR A 416 6.15 16.29 -46.12
CA TYR A 416 5.43 15.25 -45.36
C TYR A 416 4.34 15.76 -44.38
N GLY A 417 4.11 17.07 -44.29
CA GLY A 417 3.14 17.70 -43.36
C GLY A 417 3.50 17.57 -41.87
N ARG A 418 4.64 16.97 -41.52
CA ARG A 418 5.13 16.74 -40.15
C ARG A 418 6.61 16.40 -40.15
N VAL A 419 7.30 16.62 -39.03
CA VAL A 419 8.71 16.21 -38.85
C VAL A 419 8.83 15.40 -37.57
N THR A 420 9.37 14.19 -37.62
CA THR A 420 9.49 13.31 -36.44
C THR A 420 10.95 12.98 -36.10
N TYR A 421 11.18 12.54 -34.86
CA TYR A 421 12.46 12.02 -34.40
C TYR A 421 13.00 10.86 -35.28
N GLN A 422 12.11 10.02 -35.81
CA GLN A 422 12.50 8.87 -36.63
C GLN A 422 12.95 9.33 -38.02
N MET A 423 12.22 10.25 -38.66
CA MET A 423 12.58 10.80 -39.99
C MET A 423 13.98 11.46 -39.99
N LEU A 424 14.39 12.10 -38.89
CA LEU A 424 15.75 12.64 -38.72
C LEU A 424 16.85 11.59 -38.49
N ARG A 425 16.47 10.36 -38.14
CA ARG A 425 17.37 9.20 -38.03
C ARG A 425 17.42 8.43 -39.34
N ASP A 426 16.28 8.23 -40.00
CA ASP A 426 16.21 7.55 -41.30
C ASP A 426 17.00 8.31 -42.38
N LEU A 427 16.87 9.65 -42.37
CA LEU A 427 17.65 10.56 -43.22
C LEU A 427 19.15 10.58 -42.90
N MET A 428 19.59 9.99 -41.77
CA MET A 428 20.98 10.08 -41.26
C MET A 428 21.34 9.02 -40.19
N PRO A 429 21.32 7.71 -40.51
CA PRO A 429 21.35 6.66 -39.48
C PRO A 429 22.57 6.71 -38.56
N ASN A 430 23.73 7.08 -39.11
CA ASN A 430 25.01 7.13 -38.41
C ASN A 430 25.29 8.46 -37.66
N LYS A 431 24.36 9.43 -37.65
CA LYS A 431 24.44 10.64 -36.80
C LYS A 431 23.05 11.06 -36.35
N ASP A 432 22.78 10.89 -35.05
CA ASP A 432 21.52 11.34 -34.42
C ASP A 432 21.32 12.86 -34.58
N LEU A 433 20.57 13.22 -35.63
CA LEU A 433 20.36 14.59 -36.09
C LEU A 433 19.34 15.33 -35.21
N SER A 434 18.44 14.61 -34.53
CA SER A 434 17.58 15.21 -33.49
C SER A 434 18.43 15.67 -32.31
N ARG A 435 19.42 14.87 -31.89
CA ARG A 435 20.38 15.25 -30.84
C ARG A 435 21.32 16.40 -31.26
N VAL A 436 21.55 16.59 -32.56
CA VAL A 436 22.20 17.77 -33.12
C VAL A 436 21.29 19.00 -33.02
N CYS A 437 20.00 18.88 -33.32
CA CYS A 437 19.03 19.95 -33.15
C CYS A 437 18.92 20.37 -31.66
N GLU A 438 18.75 19.41 -30.75
CA GLU A 438 18.73 19.64 -29.30
C GLU A 438 19.98 20.38 -28.82
N ARG A 439 21.18 19.98 -29.25
CA ARG A 439 22.44 20.66 -28.90
C ARG A 439 22.61 22.07 -29.51
N THR A 440 21.83 22.42 -30.54
CA THR A 440 22.00 23.69 -31.28
C THR A 440 20.89 24.71 -30.98
N PHE A 441 19.69 24.23 -30.60
CA PHE A 441 18.52 25.04 -30.28
C PHE A 441 18.03 24.89 -28.82
N GLY A 442 18.62 23.98 -28.04
CA GLY A 442 18.25 23.67 -26.65
C GLY A 442 17.21 22.55 -26.52
N SER A 443 16.33 22.38 -27.50
CA SER A 443 15.42 21.25 -27.63
C SER A 443 15.10 20.98 -29.11
N PHE A 444 14.54 19.81 -29.44
CA PHE A 444 14.08 19.54 -30.80
C PHE A 444 12.90 20.45 -31.20
N ASN A 445 11.94 20.67 -30.29
CA ASN A 445 10.81 21.56 -30.57
C ASN A 445 11.21 23.04 -30.66
N ASN A 446 12.30 23.47 -30.02
CA ASN A 446 12.88 24.80 -30.25
C ASN A 446 13.43 24.92 -31.69
N ALA A 447 13.93 23.83 -32.27
CA ALA A 447 14.37 23.80 -33.66
C ALA A 447 13.19 23.84 -34.64
N LEU A 448 12.08 23.15 -34.33
CA LEU A 448 10.83 23.26 -35.09
C LEU A 448 10.23 24.67 -35.01
N GLN A 449 10.18 25.26 -33.81
CA GLN A 449 9.70 26.63 -33.60
C GLN A 449 10.56 27.66 -34.34
N ALA A 450 11.89 27.51 -34.33
CA ALA A 450 12.78 28.33 -35.15
C ALA A 450 12.44 28.15 -36.64
N ALA A 451 12.26 26.91 -37.10
CA ALA A 451 11.84 26.60 -38.46
C ALA A 451 10.36 26.97 -38.77
N GLY A 452 9.63 27.64 -37.89
CA GLY A 452 8.23 28.04 -38.11
C GLY A 452 7.25 26.88 -38.23
N ILE A 453 7.66 25.67 -37.86
CA ILE A 453 6.88 24.43 -37.97
C ILE A 453 6.01 24.29 -36.72
N PRO A 454 4.74 23.86 -36.86
CA PRO A 454 3.92 23.45 -35.71
C PRO A 454 4.65 22.42 -34.85
N ILE A 455 5.00 22.82 -33.63
CA ILE A 455 5.68 21.98 -32.64
C ILE A 455 4.99 20.63 -32.47
N ASN A 456 5.76 19.53 -32.56
CA ASN A 456 5.26 18.20 -32.19
C ASN A 456 4.65 18.28 -30.80
N LYS A 457 3.35 17.94 -30.69
CA LYS A 457 2.48 18.23 -29.54
C LYS A 457 3.28 18.28 -28.24
N HIS A 458 3.57 19.50 -27.79
CA HIS A 458 4.16 19.72 -26.49
C HIS A 458 3.11 19.28 -25.47
N HIS A 459 3.23 18.04 -25.03
CA HIS A 459 2.87 17.66 -23.69
C HIS A 459 3.85 18.37 -22.72
N ASN A 460 3.75 19.70 -22.68
CA ASN A 460 4.25 20.55 -21.60
C ASN A 460 3.35 20.35 -20.39
N TYR A 461 3.35 19.09 -19.96
CA TYR A 461 2.74 18.61 -18.76
C TYR A 461 3.38 19.36 -17.58
N THR A 462 2.66 20.34 -17.07
CA THR A 462 2.92 20.89 -15.74
C THR A 462 2.72 19.78 -14.71
N ASP A 463 3.37 19.92 -13.56
CA ASP A 463 3.19 18.97 -12.46
C ASP A 463 1.70 18.87 -12.10
N GLU A 464 1.04 20.02 -11.97
CA GLU A 464 -0.39 20.10 -11.66
C GLU A 464 -1.30 19.48 -12.73
N TYR A 465 -0.92 19.52 -14.01
CA TYR A 465 -1.66 18.80 -15.05
C TYR A 465 -1.59 17.29 -14.84
N LEU A 466 -0.39 16.72 -14.61
CA LEU A 466 -0.23 15.27 -14.45
C LEU A 466 -0.86 14.75 -13.17
N LEU A 467 -0.65 15.46 -12.05
CA LEU A 467 -1.30 15.14 -10.79
C LEU A 467 -2.82 15.31 -10.93
N GLY A 468 -3.27 16.30 -11.71
CA GLY A 468 -4.67 16.48 -12.12
C GLY A 468 -5.22 15.31 -12.93
N GLN A 469 -4.46 14.75 -13.89
CA GLN A 469 -4.88 13.57 -14.66
C GLN A 469 -4.97 12.32 -13.78
N LEU A 470 -4.00 12.11 -12.87
CA LEU A 470 -4.06 11.01 -11.91
C LEU A 470 -5.29 11.14 -10.98
N ARG A 471 -5.56 12.35 -10.45
CA ARG A 471 -6.75 12.62 -9.63
C ARG A 471 -8.05 12.45 -10.41
N LYS A 472 -8.10 12.93 -11.66
CA LYS A 472 -9.28 12.77 -12.54
C LYS A 472 -9.60 11.28 -12.74
N PHE A 473 -8.62 10.49 -13.16
CA PHE A 473 -8.78 9.05 -13.36
C PHE A 473 -9.23 8.33 -12.08
N TYR A 474 -8.59 8.65 -10.94
CA TYR A 474 -8.94 8.08 -9.65
C TYR A 474 -10.37 8.46 -9.19
N ASN A 475 -10.81 9.69 -9.46
CA ASN A 475 -12.17 10.15 -9.15
C ASN A 475 -13.22 9.59 -10.12
N GLU A 476 -12.85 9.30 -11.38
CA GLU A 476 -13.75 8.69 -12.38
C GLU A 476 -13.98 7.19 -12.15
N HIS A 477 -13.00 6.48 -11.59
CA HIS A 477 -13.04 5.01 -11.43
C HIS A 477 -12.96 4.50 -9.98
N GLY A 478 -12.81 5.38 -8.98
CA GLY A 478 -12.64 5.01 -7.56
C GLY A 478 -11.30 4.33 -7.20
N PHE A 479 -10.58 3.78 -8.19
CA PHE A 479 -9.26 3.16 -8.04
C PHE A 479 -8.33 3.50 -9.21
N ILE A 480 -7.02 3.31 -9.01
CA ILE A 480 -6.01 3.54 -10.05
C ILE A 480 -4.86 2.55 -9.90
N THR A 481 -4.45 1.92 -11.01
CA THR A 481 -3.29 1.01 -11.07
C THR A 481 -2.37 1.41 -12.23
N TYR A 482 -1.12 0.95 -12.21
CA TYR A 482 -0.14 1.25 -13.25
C TYR A 482 -0.63 0.86 -14.65
N ASP A 483 -1.08 -0.40 -14.78
CA ASP A 483 -1.51 -0.94 -16.07
C ASP A 483 -2.81 -0.29 -16.54
N PHE A 484 -3.79 -0.14 -15.64
CA PHE A 484 -5.10 0.46 -15.96
C PHE A 484 -4.97 1.92 -16.42
N PHE A 485 -4.08 2.70 -15.80
CA PHE A 485 -3.79 4.08 -16.25
C PHE A 485 -2.99 4.12 -17.55
N ASN A 486 -2.06 3.19 -17.77
CA ASN A 486 -1.24 3.16 -18.98
C ASN A 486 -1.97 2.64 -20.23
N ASP A 487 -2.95 1.75 -20.05
CA ASP A 487 -3.76 1.19 -21.13
C ASP A 487 -4.77 2.21 -21.68
N ASN A 488 -5.16 3.21 -20.87
CA ASN A 488 -6.11 4.25 -21.28
C ASN A 488 -5.40 5.38 -22.06
N LYS A 489 -5.59 5.39 -23.38
CA LYS A 489 -4.86 6.25 -24.33
C LYS A 489 -5.22 7.74 -24.25
N ASP A 490 -6.32 8.10 -23.59
CA ASP A 490 -6.69 9.50 -23.37
C ASP A 490 -5.89 10.12 -22.21
N TYR A 491 -5.17 9.30 -21.45
CA TYR A 491 -4.35 9.69 -20.30
C TYR A 491 -2.84 9.69 -20.59
N PRO A 492 -2.02 10.46 -19.84
CA PRO A 492 -0.56 10.46 -19.98
C PRO A 492 0.04 9.09 -19.63
N SER A 493 0.89 8.52 -20.50
CA SER A 493 1.53 7.23 -20.20
C SER A 493 2.37 7.25 -18.92
N THR A 494 2.41 6.12 -18.21
CA THR A 494 3.09 6.00 -16.91
C THR A 494 4.57 6.36 -17.02
N SER A 495 5.24 6.01 -18.12
CA SER A 495 6.65 6.39 -18.39
C SER A 495 6.91 7.89 -18.53
N VAL A 496 5.86 8.73 -18.55
CA VAL A 496 5.95 10.20 -18.42
C VAL A 496 5.78 10.61 -16.96
N ILE A 497 4.78 10.04 -16.26
CA ILE A 497 4.53 10.21 -14.83
C ILE A 497 5.79 9.88 -14.00
N GLU A 498 6.37 8.69 -14.21
CA GLU A 498 7.54 8.21 -13.46
C GLU A 498 8.78 9.05 -13.70
N ARG A 499 9.01 9.47 -14.95
CA ARG A 499 10.14 10.34 -15.32
C ARG A 499 10.01 11.77 -14.78
N ARG A 500 8.79 12.21 -14.45
CA ARG A 500 8.54 13.53 -13.86
C ARG A 500 8.62 13.50 -12.32
N PHE A 501 8.05 12.48 -11.68
CA PHE A 501 7.94 12.39 -10.22
C PHE A 501 8.86 11.34 -9.55
N GLY A 502 9.75 10.72 -10.33
CA GLY A 502 10.74 9.73 -9.89
C GLY A 502 10.23 8.29 -9.75
N SER A 503 8.93 8.09 -9.49
CA SER A 503 8.26 6.78 -9.50
C SER A 503 6.74 6.93 -9.49
N TRP A 504 6.03 5.89 -9.96
CA TRP A 504 4.56 5.84 -9.93
C TRP A 504 3.98 6.12 -8.54
N SER A 505 4.48 5.41 -7.52
CA SER A 505 4.03 5.60 -6.13
C SER A 505 4.29 7.01 -5.59
N ASN A 506 5.33 7.71 -6.06
CA ASN A 506 5.56 9.09 -5.64
C ASN A 506 4.63 10.08 -6.36
N ALA A 507 4.26 9.81 -7.60
CA ALA A 507 3.26 10.60 -8.31
C ALA A 507 1.88 10.53 -7.65
N LEU A 508 1.41 9.32 -7.29
CA LEU A 508 0.16 9.15 -6.54
C LEU A 508 0.21 9.86 -5.18
N ARG A 509 1.36 9.81 -4.49
CA ARG A 509 1.62 10.53 -3.23
C ARG A 509 1.49 12.05 -3.39
N MET A 510 2.04 12.61 -4.47
CA MET A 510 1.94 14.04 -4.79
C MET A 510 0.55 14.44 -5.31
N ALA A 511 -0.18 13.51 -5.92
CA ALA A 511 -1.57 13.69 -6.33
C ALA A 511 -2.56 13.63 -5.15
N ASN A 512 -2.09 13.36 -3.93
CA ASN A 512 -2.92 13.09 -2.74
C ASN A 512 -3.92 11.93 -2.93
N ILE A 513 -3.57 10.96 -3.76
CA ILE A 513 -4.35 9.74 -3.98
C ILE A 513 -3.96 8.72 -2.89
N PRO A 514 -4.93 8.01 -2.27
CA PRO A 514 -4.66 6.94 -1.31
C PRO A 514 -3.75 5.84 -1.88
N ILE A 515 -2.46 5.93 -1.58
CA ILE A 515 -1.50 4.84 -1.77
C ILE A 515 -1.26 4.12 -0.45
N GLU A 516 -1.89 2.97 -0.32
CA GLU A 516 -1.38 1.93 0.56
C GLU A 516 0.07 1.58 0.19
N ARG A 517 0.85 1.14 1.19
CA ARG A 517 2.32 1.15 1.10
C ARG A 517 2.85 0.14 0.08
N THR A 518 3.14 0.61 -1.14
CA THR A 518 3.98 -0.07 -2.13
C THR A 518 5.38 -0.30 -1.55
N GLY A 519 5.56 -1.41 -0.84
CA GLY A 519 6.72 -1.65 0.04
C GLY A 519 6.89 -3.10 0.50
N ALA A 520 6.22 -4.04 -0.17
CA ALA A 520 6.55 -5.47 -0.22
C ALA A 520 5.82 -6.08 -1.42
N TYR A 521 6.46 -7.03 -2.11
CA TYR A 521 5.70 -8.02 -2.88
C TYR A 521 5.16 -9.06 -1.88
N PHE A 522 3.93 -9.55 -2.10
CA PHE A 522 3.20 -10.54 -1.28
C PHE A 522 2.74 -10.08 0.13
N GLY A 523 1.48 -10.41 0.46
CA GLY A 523 1.03 -10.68 1.83
C GLY A 523 0.86 -9.48 2.77
N LYS A 524 0.14 -8.43 2.35
CA LYS A 524 -0.38 -7.40 3.27
C LYS A 524 -1.80 -7.01 2.91
N THR A 525 -2.72 -7.42 3.77
CA THR A 525 -4.15 -7.08 3.71
C THR A 525 -4.37 -5.56 3.66
N CYS A 526 -5.18 -5.14 2.70
CA CYS A 526 -5.73 -3.78 2.56
C CYS A 526 -7.19 -3.75 3.06
N VAL A 527 -7.74 -2.56 3.32
CA VAL A 527 -9.07 -2.42 3.96
C VAL A 527 -10.10 -1.87 2.97
N ALA A 528 -11.21 -2.60 2.77
CA ALA A 528 -12.32 -2.15 1.93
C ALA A 528 -13.26 -1.17 2.66
N LEU A 529 -14.20 -0.57 1.92
CA LEU A 529 -15.11 0.46 2.42
C LEU A 529 -16.02 0.00 3.59
N ASP A 530 -16.36 -1.29 3.68
CA ASP A 530 -17.16 -1.86 4.78
C ASP A 530 -16.31 -2.39 5.95
N GLY A 531 -14.99 -2.35 5.82
CA GLY A 531 -14.03 -2.84 6.82
C GLY A 531 -13.48 -4.25 6.56
N HIS A 532 -13.84 -4.91 5.45
CA HIS A 532 -13.22 -6.18 5.05
C HIS A 532 -11.70 -6.06 4.83
N LEU A 533 -10.99 -7.18 4.98
CA LEU A 533 -9.52 -7.29 4.90
C LEU A 533 -9.10 -8.13 3.69
N CYS A 534 -8.97 -7.50 2.54
CA CYS A 534 -8.64 -8.15 1.27
C CYS A 534 -7.13 -8.36 1.14
N ASP A 535 -6.66 -9.52 0.69
CA ASP A 535 -5.23 -9.86 0.59
C ASP A 535 -4.52 -9.15 -0.58
N SER A 536 -5.28 -8.59 -1.54
CA SER A 536 -4.77 -7.70 -2.59
C SER A 536 -5.67 -6.52 -2.93
N ILE A 537 -5.07 -5.50 -3.58
CA ILE A 537 -5.79 -4.32 -4.10
C ILE A 537 -6.85 -4.70 -5.14
N GLY A 538 -6.66 -5.81 -5.88
CA GLY A 538 -7.65 -6.28 -6.85
C GLY A 538 -8.90 -6.82 -6.19
N GLU A 539 -8.73 -7.62 -5.12
CA GLU A 539 -9.85 -8.02 -4.26
C GLU A 539 -10.54 -6.79 -3.65
N ARG A 540 -9.81 -5.83 -3.07
CA ARG A 540 -10.40 -4.62 -2.49
C ARG A 540 -11.26 -3.80 -3.46
N VAL A 541 -10.93 -3.81 -4.76
CA VAL A 541 -11.76 -3.17 -5.79
C VAL A 541 -13.04 -3.96 -6.07
N ILE A 542 -12.98 -5.30 -6.06
CA ILE A 542 -14.16 -6.17 -6.19
C ILE A 542 -15.08 -6.00 -4.97
N ASP A 543 -14.49 -5.99 -3.77
CA ASP A 543 -15.11 -5.78 -2.45
C ASP A 543 -15.85 -4.43 -2.38
N ASP A 544 -15.13 -3.31 -2.62
CA ASP A 544 -15.69 -1.96 -2.69
C ASP A 544 -16.89 -1.90 -3.66
N LEU A 545 -16.83 -2.59 -4.80
CA LEU A 545 -17.90 -2.60 -5.81
C LEU A 545 -19.10 -3.47 -5.41
N LEU A 546 -18.89 -4.62 -4.77
CA LEU A 546 -19.95 -5.45 -4.21
C LEU A 546 -20.68 -4.69 -3.10
N TYR A 547 -19.94 -4.07 -2.18
CA TYR A 547 -20.48 -3.25 -1.10
C TYR A 547 -21.31 -2.06 -1.62
N ASN A 548 -20.74 -1.23 -2.50
CA ASN A 548 -21.45 -0.06 -3.07
C ASN A 548 -22.70 -0.46 -3.89
N ASN A 549 -22.79 -1.71 -4.34
CA ASN A 549 -23.97 -2.24 -5.00
C ASN A 549 -25.02 -2.86 -4.05
N ASN A 550 -24.78 -2.87 -2.74
CA ASN A 550 -25.55 -3.57 -1.71
C ASN A 550 -25.62 -5.10 -1.91
N ILE A 551 -24.54 -5.71 -2.43
CA ILE A 551 -24.44 -7.16 -2.62
C ILE A 551 -23.74 -7.77 -1.39
N ARG A 552 -24.47 -8.60 -0.64
CA ARG A 552 -23.92 -9.25 0.56
C ARG A 552 -22.85 -10.27 0.15
N HIS A 553 -21.65 -10.11 0.68
CA HIS A 553 -20.49 -10.94 0.37
C HIS A 553 -19.67 -11.23 1.62
N VAL A 554 -18.86 -12.29 1.57
CA VAL A 554 -18.00 -12.75 2.68
C VAL A 554 -16.65 -13.21 2.12
N LEU A 555 -15.54 -12.74 2.68
CA LEU A 555 -14.21 -13.11 2.20
C LEU A 555 -13.75 -14.47 2.73
N HIS A 556 -12.77 -15.06 2.05
CA HIS A 556 -12.01 -16.21 2.55
C HIS A 556 -12.89 -17.40 2.93
N TYR A 557 -14.02 -17.57 2.24
CA TYR A 557 -15.04 -18.57 2.53
C TYR A 557 -14.56 -19.97 2.09
N PRO A 558 -14.62 -20.99 2.97
CA PRO A 558 -13.96 -22.28 2.73
C PRO A 558 -14.59 -23.07 1.59
N TYR A 559 -13.75 -23.77 0.82
CA TYR A 559 -14.20 -24.84 -0.06
C TYR A 559 -14.62 -26.09 0.75
N PRO A 560 -15.49 -26.96 0.21
CA PRO A 560 -15.79 -28.26 0.80
C PRO A 560 -14.54 -29.11 1.11
N HIS A 561 -14.65 -30.01 2.09
CA HIS A 561 -13.64 -31.05 2.34
C HIS A 561 -13.56 -32.00 1.15
N HIS A 562 -12.36 -32.50 0.83
CA HIS A 562 -12.18 -33.60 -0.12
C HIS A 562 -10.80 -34.24 0.09
N ASP A 563 -10.76 -35.56 0.25
CA ASP A 563 -9.57 -36.33 0.65
C ASP A 563 -8.33 -36.09 -0.24
N LEU A 564 -8.53 -35.83 -1.54
CA LEU A 564 -7.44 -35.51 -2.49
C LEU A 564 -7.20 -34.01 -2.66
N TYR A 565 -8.26 -33.19 -2.63
CA TYR A 565 -8.21 -31.80 -3.10
C TYR A 565 -8.37 -30.72 -2.00
N ASN A 566 -8.93 -31.04 -0.83
CA ASN A 566 -9.02 -30.13 0.33
C ASN A 566 -8.99 -30.88 1.69
N ASP A 567 -8.13 -31.89 1.77
CA ASP A 567 -7.82 -32.74 2.93
C ASP A 567 -7.71 -32.00 4.27
N LYS A 568 -7.16 -30.79 4.26
CA LYS A 568 -6.88 -30.00 5.48
C LYS A 568 -7.78 -28.77 5.64
N LEU A 569 -8.84 -28.64 4.82
CA LEU A 569 -9.75 -27.47 4.79
C LEU A 569 -9.03 -26.12 4.67
N LEU A 570 -7.88 -26.10 3.98
CA LEU A 570 -7.05 -24.91 3.79
C LEU A 570 -7.42 -24.10 2.55
N LEU A 571 -8.19 -24.68 1.63
CA LEU A 571 -8.64 -23.95 0.44
C LEU A 571 -9.86 -23.10 0.76
N LYS A 572 -9.75 -21.82 0.41
CA LYS A 572 -10.75 -20.77 0.58
C LYS A 572 -10.92 -20.04 -0.75
N SER A 573 -12.14 -19.58 -1.00
CA SER A 573 -12.45 -18.62 -2.06
C SER A 573 -12.09 -17.21 -1.63
N ASP A 574 -11.93 -16.31 -2.59
CA ASP A 574 -11.58 -14.92 -2.28
C ASP A 574 -12.84 -14.19 -1.77
N PHE A 575 -14.00 -14.43 -2.41
CA PHE A 575 -15.33 -14.06 -1.91
C PHE A 575 -16.37 -15.18 -2.10
N TYR A 576 -17.44 -15.10 -1.31
CA TYR A 576 -18.67 -15.88 -1.47
C TYR A 576 -19.90 -14.98 -1.30
N LEU A 577 -20.93 -15.16 -2.13
CA LEU A 577 -22.19 -14.42 -2.09
C LEU A 577 -23.31 -15.34 -1.56
N PRO A 578 -23.74 -15.21 -0.28
CA PRO A 578 -24.68 -16.15 0.32
C PRO A 578 -26.05 -16.19 -0.36
N ASP A 579 -26.55 -15.07 -0.90
CA ASP A 579 -27.87 -14.99 -1.55
C ASP A 579 -27.95 -15.70 -2.92
N LYS A 580 -26.79 -16.03 -3.51
CA LYS A 580 -26.70 -16.57 -4.88
C LYS A 580 -25.92 -17.90 -4.94
N GLU A 581 -25.47 -18.39 -3.77
CA GLU A 581 -24.58 -19.55 -3.58
C GLU A 581 -23.35 -19.52 -4.50
N LEU A 582 -22.83 -18.31 -4.75
CA LEU A 582 -21.78 -18.05 -5.75
C LEU A 582 -20.43 -17.79 -5.08
N TYR A 583 -19.44 -18.62 -5.41
CA TYR A 583 -18.04 -18.39 -5.08
C TYR A 583 -17.39 -17.45 -6.11
N ILE A 584 -16.44 -16.61 -5.69
CA ILE A 584 -15.68 -15.71 -6.58
C ILE A 584 -14.18 -15.87 -6.30
N GLU A 585 -13.41 -15.95 -7.38
CA GLU A 585 -11.96 -16.13 -7.39
C GLU A 585 -11.28 -15.01 -8.18
N TYR A 586 -10.44 -14.20 -7.53
CA TYR A 586 -9.62 -13.18 -8.21
C TYR A 586 -8.25 -13.74 -8.59
N LEU A 587 -8.09 -14.04 -9.88
CA LEU A 587 -6.92 -14.72 -10.42
C LEU A 587 -5.74 -13.77 -10.71
N GLY A 588 -5.37 -12.95 -9.72
CA GLY A 588 -4.35 -11.89 -9.84
C GLY A 588 -2.89 -12.34 -10.06
N MET A 589 -2.58 -13.65 -10.04
CA MET A 589 -1.20 -14.16 -10.12
C MET A 589 -0.92 -15.16 -11.28
N GLN A 590 -1.81 -15.26 -12.28
CA GLN A 590 -1.68 -16.25 -13.37
C GLN A 590 -0.34 -16.20 -14.11
N ASP A 591 0.11 -14.98 -14.46
CA ASP A 591 1.32 -14.72 -15.26
C ASP A 591 2.65 -15.03 -14.54
N VAL A 592 2.61 -15.29 -13.24
CA VAL A 592 3.82 -15.50 -12.45
C VAL A 592 4.58 -16.73 -12.95
N LYS A 593 5.87 -16.55 -13.20
CA LYS A 593 6.79 -17.60 -13.70
C LYS A 593 7.60 -18.22 -12.56
N GLY A 594 8.27 -19.33 -12.84
CA GLY A 594 9.09 -20.06 -11.86
C GLY A 594 8.26 -20.78 -10.77
N LYS A 595 8.94 -21.13 -9.65
CA LYS A 595 8.41 -22.03 -8.61
C LYS A 595 7.14 -21.50 -7.93
N ILE A 596 7.02 -20.19 -7.72
CA ILE A 596 5.85 -19.55 -7.09
C ILE A 596 4.61 -19.72 -7.98
N GLY A 597 4.74 -19.37 -9.27
CA GLY A 597 3.65 -19.50 -10.23
C GLY A 597 3.23 -20.95 -10.49
N LYS A 598 4.15 -21.92 -10.41
CA LYS A 598 3.81 -23.35 -10.46
C LYS A 598 2.89 -23.73 -9.30
N LYS A 599 3.27 -23.38 -8.06
CA LYS A 599 2.44 -23.62 -6.85
C LYS A 599 1.08 -22.91 -6.94
N TYR A 600 1.03 -21.69 -7.44
CA TYR A 600 -0.23 -20.96 -7.63
C TYR A 600 -1.17 -21.71 -8.59
N ARG A 601 -0.67 -22.16 -9.75
CA ARG A 601 -1.47 -22.95 -10.70
C ARG A 601 -1.88 -24.32 -10.14
N GLU A 602 -1.05 -24.95 -9.31
CA GLU A 602 -1.41 -26.18 -8.57
C GLU A 602 -2.57 -25.93 -7.59
N TYR A 603 -2.57 -24.81 -6.86
CA TYR A 603 -3.69 -24.41 -6.00
C TYR A 603 -4.98 -24.15 -6.77
N ILE A 604 -4.94 -23.35 -7.85
CA ILE A 604 -6.12 -23.09 -8.70
C ILE A 604 -6.64 -24.39 -9.34
N SER A 605 -5.76 -25.33 -9.70
CA SER A 605 -6.17 -26.64 -10.20
C SER A 605 -6.96 -27.45 -9.15
N ARG A 606 -6.52 -27.47 -7.88
CA ARG A 606 -7.28 -28.11 -6.78
C ARG A 606 -8.66 -27.47 -6.60
N LYS A 607 -8.75 -26.13 -6.59
CA LYS A 607 -10.03 -25.40 -6.53
C LYS A 607 -10.96 -25.75 -7.71
N LYS A 608 -10.42 -25.88 -8.93
CA LYS A 608 -11.20 -26.28 -10.12
C LYS A 608 -11.70 -27.73 -10.09
N MET A 609 -10.94 -28.66 -9.50
CA MET A 609 -11.44 -30.03 -9.30
C MET A 609 -12.57 -30.08 -8.28
N LEU A 610 -12.45 -29.36 -7.15
CA LEU A 610 -13.52 -29.23 -6.15
C LEU A 610 -14.80 -28.60 -6.74
N ALA A 611 -14.64 -27.59 -7.60
CA ALA A 611 -15.75 -26.96 -8.30
C ALA A 611 -16.54 -27.97 -9.16
N LYS A 612 -15.82 -28.86 -9.86
CA LYS A 612 -16.44 -29.89 -10.70
C LYS A 612 -17.05 -31.03 -9.88
N GLU A 613 -16.39 -31.47 -8.81
CA GLU A 613 -16.83 -32.62 -8.01
C GLU A 613 -18.11 -32.33 -7.21
N TYR A 614 -18.26 -31.08 -6.75
CA TYR A 614 -19.40 -30.63 -5.94
C TYR A 614 -20.35 -29.66 -6.67
N ASP A 615 -20.26 -29.58 -8.00
CA ASP A 615 -21.04 -28.68 -8.88
C ASP A 615 -21.16 -27.23 -8.38
N LEU A 616 -20.05 -26.68 -7.87
CA LEU A 616 -20.04 -25.36 -7.24
C LEU A 616 -20.14 -24.26 -8.30
N ARG A 617 -21.07 -23.32 -8.10
CA ARG A 617 -21.14 -22.08 -8.90
C ARG A 617 -19.94 -21.20 -8.56
N ILE A 618 -19.00 -21.03 -9.49
CA ILE A 618 -17.80 -20.20 -9.30
C ILE A 618 -17.58 -19.23 -10.46
N LEU A 619 -17.49 -17.95 -10.14
CA LEU A 619 -17.01 -16.91 -11.05
C LEU A 619 -15.49 -16.73 -10.91
N TRP A 620 -14.78 -16.81 -12.03
CA TRP A 620 -13.32 -16.66 -12.09
C TRP A 620 -12.98 -15.31 -12.74
N ILE A 621 -12.51 -14.34 -11.94
CA ILE A 621 -12.18 -12.98 -12.38
C ILE A 621 -10.67 -12.90 -12.61
N GLY A 622 -10.23 -12.85 -13.87
CA GLY A 622 -8.85 -12.62 -14.25
C GLY A 622 -8.45 -11.14 -14.22
N LYS A 623 -7.14 -10.88 -14.29
CA LYS A 623 -6.59 -9.51 -14.32
C LYS A 623 -7.14 -8.68 -15.49
N GLN A 624 -7.43 -9.33 -16.62
CA GLN A 624 -8.03 -8.68 -17.80
C GLN A 624 -9.50 -8.29 -17.59
N ASP A 625 -10.23 -9.01 -16.73
CA ASP A 625 -11.66 -8.81 -16.49
C ASP A 625 -11.91 -7.60 -15.56
N MET A 626 -10.88 -7.18 -14.80
CA MET A 626 -10.87 -5.93 -14.04
C MET A 626 -11.16 -4.66 -14.87
N ARG A 627 -11.06 -4.75 -16.21
CA ARG A 627 -11.46 -3.67 -17.13
C ARG A 627 -12.98 -3.53 -17.32
N ARG A 628 -13.76 -4.53 -16.91
CA ARG A 628 -15.23 -4.61 -16.97
C ARG A 628 -15.83 -5.01 -15.61
N ILE A 629 -15.11 -4.79 -14.50
CA ILE A 629 -15.56 -5.28 -13.18
C ILE A 629 -16.89 -4.64 -12.75
N GLU A 630 -17.16 -3.40 -13.13
CA GLU A 630 -18.45 -2.73 -12.91
C GLU A 630 -19.60 -3.43 -13.65
N ASP A 631 -19.40 -3.80 -14.93
CA ASP A 631 -20.36 -4.60 -15.69
C ASP A 631 -20.59 -5.96 -15.02
N ILE A 632 -19.51 -6.66 -14.63
CA ILE A 632 -19.58 -7.98 -14.01
C ILE A 632 -20.32 -7.93 -12.67
N VAL A 633 -20.06 -6.92 -11.83
CA VAL A 633 -20.75 -6.73 -10.55
C VAL A 633 -22.23 -6.38 -10.76
N LYS A 634 -22.58 -5.68 -11.86
CA LYS A 634 -23.96 -5.46 -12.26
C LYS A 634 -24.63 -6.74 -12.79
N GLU A 635 -23.96 -7.51 -13.65
CA GLU A 635 -24.41 -8.82 -14.13
C GLU A 635 -24.67 -9.79 -12.96
N ILE A 636 -23.83 -9.76 -11.91
CA ILE A 636 -24.04 -10.50 -10.64
C ILE A 636 -25.28 -9.98 -9.89
N LYS A 637 -25.52 -8.67 -9.88
CA LYS A 637 -26.64 -8.05 -9.15
C LYS A 637 -27.99 -8.44 -9.75
N ASP A 638 -28.07 -8.36 -11.07
CA ASP A 638 -29.30 -8.49 -11.86
C ASP A 638 -29.71 -9.98 -12.11
N ALA A 639 -28.84 -10.95 -11.78
CA ALA A 639 -29.02 -12.40 -11.98
C ALA A 639 -29.32 -13.20 -10.69
#